data_AF-A0A4Z0JLV5-F1
#
_entry.id   AF-A0A4Z0JLV5-F1
#
_cell.length_a   1.000
_cell.length_b   1.000
_cell.length_c   1.000
_cell.angle_alpha   90.00
_cell.angle_beta   90.00
_cell.angle_gamma   90.00
#
_symmetry.space_group_name_H-M   'P 1'
#
loop_
_entity.id
_entity.type
_entity.pdbx_description
1 polymer ?
#
loop_
_entity_poly.entity_id
_entity_poly.type
_entity_poly.pdbx_seq_one_letter_code
_entity_poly.pdbx_strand_id
1 'polypeptide(L)'
;MEGIMLWNQIRINAPYLNDEDLKIDFESKNKKGNKKLNAILIFGRNGTGKTTISSAVNNTINSWKNIDSKENLKENAENEIMLNTASFYEKRDDEISCLGKLDSDEYEHFYVYNRFFIENQVNFSTNDELQAIVRLKNQIDLQKQYDDLKEKSVEIRNEKENVEKYIERLDEGSSIDSPDFHYRKIKKELKKVGKWSEISGRIDGDKINKKVTKRNIDLIRNVKIVSTDNVKQLQNQLNKLISSIKSMRNSSSLDNYNVQCNPNSEEKIIKILSEKPPIVNSDEYKNRISNTIDSRSITPKQRLEVFSNNNVTYCPMCLRDISEDEKNEIISIVKSVLNDIQMEDYLKKVDSIVIKSLNNIPIESKIFEEFHTEALNLNLKINTYNDSVEKIKEIFRVKKANPYKDIDVNQINLDSKFEEINKDEIDLHEKIFEYNKKFDMLIDLQKEAHQINDKIAAIELKEEFKEWDQAKENYSSTKNKLQSIERSEDENKIDLLKVENKINGQEIALKDINKMLASVFMDPNRISLQEGKNCYKVLSRGKPIGLKSLSTGESNAIRLCYFFSTINKNLSISDEYTKKSLIILDDPVSSFDFENKIGILSLINDKVKDILFGNEDSKVLLMTHDFEIFSHLDKIMNNISTYKKNLIKWNESLDRKERKRISNGQIYYSKYLLDNGNLEEITKKSSNDYENELNAIYSYANDEDKNLDAVIGNRMRRVVEGFSSFCYCLSSREIFTDPQILNLLGDERLEKFYSSFDSRLVLDNESHFVNKVQSITDSSWMKFIGHEELVKTAKLVILFMYKINPTHLEKNINEFDENKVNSWINLINY
;
A
#
# COMPACT_ATOMS: atom_id res chain seq x y z
N MET A 1 -16.49 -0.62 -13.35
CA MET A 1 -16.68 -1.82 -14.19
C MET A 1 -16.24 -2.99 -13.33
N GLU A 2 -17.17 -3.58 -12.59
CA GLU A 2 -16.91 -4.78 -11.79
C GLU A 2 -16.68 -5.94 -12.76
N GLY A 3 -15.51 -6.57 -12.68
CA GLY A 3 -15.16 -7.73 -13.49
C GLY A 3 -16.04 -8.92 -13.09
N ILE A 4 -17.16 -9.09 -13.78
CA ILE A 4 -18.02 -10.27 -13.62
C ILE A 4 -17.36 -11.42 -14.40
N MET A 5 -16.65 -12.28 -13.67
CA MET A 5 -16.00 -13.52 -14.12
C MET A 5 -17.04 -14.56 -14.58
N LEU A 6 -16.86 -15.21 -15.74
CA LEU A 6 -17.96 -15.94 -16.42
C LEU A 6 -17.53 -17.28 -17.06
N TRP A 7 -16.64 -18.08 -16.43
CA TRP A 7 -16.57 -19.50 -16.84
C TRP A 7 -17.88 -20.23 -16.50
N ASN A 8 -18.42 -20.97 -17.45
CA ASN A 8 -19.69 -21.70 -17.36
C ASN A 8 -19.65 -23.06 -18.07
N GLN A 9 -18.52 -23.42 -18.71
CA GLN A 9 -18.26 -24.74 -19.27
C GLN A 9 -16.88 -25.24 -18.82
N ILE A 10 -16.79 -26.53 -18.49
CA ILE A 10 -15.52 -27.24 -18.25
C ILE A 10 -15.41 -28.34 -19.30
N ARG A 11 -14.27 -28.41 -20.01
CA ARG A 11 -13.95 -29.52 -20.91
C ARG A 11 -12.88 -30.39 -20.30
N ILE A 12 -13.10 -31.69 -20.31
CA ILE A 12 -12.17 -32.70 -19.80
C ILE A 12 -11.46 -33.35 -20.98
N ASN A 13 -10.15 -33.19 -21.02
CA ASN A 13 -9.27 -33.77 -22.02
C ASN A 13 -8.56 -34.96 -21.38
N ALA A 14 -8.99 -36.16 -21.73
CA ALA A 14 -8.40 -37.40 -21.21
C ALA A 14 -8.41 -38.50 -22.27
N PRO A 15 -7.31 -39.23 -22.51
CA PRO A 15 -7.21 -40.24 -23.56
C PRO A 15 -8.10 -41.48 -23.33
N TYR A 16 -8.68 -41.61 -22.13
CA TYR A 16 -9.53 -42.72 -21.73
C TYR A 16 -11.03 -42.40 -21.82
N LEU A 17 -11.41 -41.20 -22.26
CA LEU A 17 -12.79 -40.84 -22.59
C LEU A 17 -12.98 -40.98 -24.10
N ASN A 18 -14.13 -41.52 -24.54
CA ASN A 18 -14.39 -41.83 -25.95
C ASN A 18 -14.65 -40.59 -26.81
N ASP A 19 -15.11 -39.49 -26.19
CA ASP A 19 -15.25 -38.18 -26.83
C ASP A 19 -13.98 -37.37 -26.54
N GLU A 20 -13.34 -36.80 -27.57
CA GLU A 20 -12.06 -36.07 -27.44
C GLU A 20 -12.14 -34.89 -26.44
N ASP A 21 -13.35 -34.40 -26.15
CA ASP A 21 -13.66 -33.36 -25.16
C ASP A 21 -14.98 -33.69 -24.42
N LEU A 22 -14.95 -34.32 -23.24
CA LEU A 22 -16.16 -34.43 -22.41
C LEU A 22 -16.55 -33.04 -21.87
N LYS A 23 -17.77 -32.58 -22.15
CA LYS A 23 -18.25 -31.23 -21.82
C LYS A 23 -19.18 -31.24 -20.60
N ILE A 24 -18.83 -30.45 -19.59
CA ILE A 24 -19.66 -30.19 -18.41
C ILE A 24 -20.15 -28.75 -18.50
N ASP A 25 -21.41 -28.59 -18.89
CA ASP A 25 -22.05 -27.29 -19.08
C ASP A 25 -22.88 -26.90 -17.87
N PHE A 26 -22.53 -25.77 -17.24
CA PHE A 26 -23.33 -25.14 -16.20
C PHE A 26 -24.38 -24.18 -16.79
N GLU A 27 -24.89 -24.50 -17.98
CA GLU A 27 -25.99 -23.82 -18.65
C GLU A 27 -26.94 -24.83 -19.29
N SER A 28 -28.24 -24.66 -19.10
CA SER A 28 -29.28 -25.48 -19.73
C SER A 28 -30.21 -24.62 -20.58
N LYS A 29 -30.54 -25.08 -21.80
CA LYS A 29 -31.50 -24.42 -22.71
C LYS A 29 -32.92 -24.85 -22.35
N ASN A 30 -33.80 -23.91 -22.02
CA ASN A 30 -35.23 -24.15 -21.84
C ASN A 30 -36.07 -23.29 -22.80
N LYS A 31 -37.38 -23.60 -22.94
CA LYS A 31 -38.35 -22.83 -23.78
C LYS A 31 -38.43 -21.32 -23.47
N LYS A 32 -37.80 -20.83 -22.39
CA LYS A 32 -37.77 -19.43 -21.95
C LYS A 32 -36.37 -18.76 -22.04
N GLY A 33 -35.36 -19.44 -22.59
CA GLY A 33 -33.97 -18.95 -22.70
C GLY A 33 -32.94 -19.85 -22.01
N ASN A 34 -31.66 -19.41 -22.01
CA ASN A 34 -30.56 -20.07 -21.31
C ASN A 34 -30.72 -19.90 -19.79
N LYS A 35 -30.46 -20.96 -19.04
CA LYS A 35 -30.60 -21.02 -17.59
C LYS A 35 -29.26 -21.43 -16.97
N LYS A 36 -28.70 -20.56 -16.13
CA LYS A 36 -27.47 -20.85 -15.38
C LYS A 36 -27.72 -21.97 -14.38
N LEU A 37 -26.83 -22.96 -14.34
CA LEU A 37 -26.85 -24.05 -13.38
C LEU A 37 -25.82 -23.78 -12.28
N ASN A 38 -26.22 -24.02 -11.04
CA ASN A 38 -25.36 -23.94 -9.86
C ASN A 38 -24.82 -25.31 -9.47
N ALA A 39 -25.51 -26.39 -9.87
CA ALA A 39 -25.07 -27.73 -9.56
C ALA A 39 -25.34 -28.73 -10.67
N ILE A 40 -24.50 -29.76 -10.75
CA ILE A 40 -24.62 -30.87 -11.68
C ILE A 40 -24.47 -32.16 -10.88
N LEU A 41 -25.42 -33.08 -11.05
CA LEU A 41 -25.39 -34.39 -10.43
C LEU A 41 -25.17 -35.46 -11.51
N ILE A 42 -24.12 -36.28 -11.35
CA ILE A 42 -23.75 -37.31 -12.32
C ILE A 42 -23.85 -38.69 -11.67
N PHE A 43 -24.66 -39.57 -12.26
CA PHE A 43 -24.63 -41.00 -11.98
C PHE A 43 -23.71 -41.68 -13.00
N GLY A 44 -22.77 -42.50 -12.55
CA GLY A 44 -21.93 -43.29 -13.46
C GLY A 44 -21.41 -44.53 -12.78
N ARG A 45 -21.52 -45.70 -13.43
CA ARG A 45 -21.02 -46.96 -12.88
C ARG A 45 -19.50 -46.93 -12.65
N ASN A 46 -18.98 -47.91 -11.92
CA ASN A 46 -17.53 -48.04 -11.77
C ASN A 46 -16.88 -48.19 -13.16
N GLY A 47 -15.80 -47.46 -13.40
CA GLY A 47 -15.09 -47.47 -14.68
C GLY A 47 -15.62 -46.50 -15.74
N THR A 48 -16.70 -45.73 -15.51
CA THR A 48 -17.25 -44.84 -16.55
C THR A 48 -16.56 -43.47 -16.70
N GLY A 49 -15.53 -43.17 -15.90
CA GLY A 49 -14.73 -41.95 -16.04
C GLY A 49 -14.94 -40.87 -14.97
N LYS A 50 -15.74 -41.11 -13.92
CA LYS A 50 -15.94 -40.15 -12.80
C LYS A 50 -14.62 -39.63 -12.20
N THR A 51 -13.74 -40.55 -11.77
CA THR A 51 -12.44 -40.17 -11.21
C THR A 51 -11.52 -39.52 -12.23
N THR A 52 -11.68 -39.82 -13.53
CA THR A 52 -10.97 -39.12 -14.60
C THR A 52 -11.35 -37.64 -14.62
N ILE A 53 -12.64 -37.31 -14.53
CA ILE A 53 -13.16 -35.93 -14.48
C ILE A 53 -12.59 -35.18 -13.27
N SER A 54 -12.72 -35.75 -12.07
CA SER A 54 -12.26 -35.10 -10.84
C SER A 54 -10.73 -34.89 -10.85
N SER A 55 -9.98 -35.88 -11.34
CA SER A 55 -8.52 -35.81 -11.45
C SER A 55 -8.05 -34.80 -12.49
N ALA A 56 -8.73 -34.68 -13.63
CA ALA A 56 -8.41 -33.70 -14.67
C ALA A 56 -8.43 -32.27 -14.14
N VAL A 57 -9.50 -31.92 -13.41
CA VAL A 57 -9.66 -30.60 -12.78
C VAL A 57 -8.59 -30.39 -11.70
N ASN A 58 -8.35 -31.38 -10.85
CA ASN A 58 -7.32 -31.30 -9.81
C ASN A 58 -5.91 -31.13 -10.39
N ASN A 59 -5.57 -31.83 -11.47
CA ASN A 59 -4.29 -31.70 -12.16
C ASN A 59 -4.10 -30.30 -12.76
N THR A 60 -5.12 -29.75 -13.41
CA THR A 60 -5.09 -28.37 -13.92
C THR A 60 -4.88 -27.35 -12.79
N ILE A 61 -5.59 -27.49 -11.67
CA ILE A 61 -5.41 -26.59 -10.52
C ILE A 61 -3.99 -26.69 -9.95
N ASN A 62 -3.43 -27.89 -9.85
CA ASN A 62 -2.07 -28.09 -9.34
C ASN A 62 -1.01 -27.52 -10.29
N SER A 63 -1.21 -27.61 -11.61
CA SER A 63 -0.29 -27.00 -12.58
C SER A 63 -0.32 -25.47 -12.49
N TRP A 64 -1.49 -24.86 -12.27
CA TRP A 64 -1.60 -23.42 -12.05
C TRP A 64 -0.92 -22.93 -10.76
N LYS A 65 -0.91 -23.77 -9.72
CA LYS A 65 -0.31 -23.46 -8.41
C LYS A 65 1.23 -23.48 -8.40
N ASN A 66 1.91 -23.86 -9.48
CA ASN A 66 3.39 -23.98 -9.56
C ASN A 66 3.96 -24.71 -8.34
N ILE A 67 3.60 -25.98 -8.18
CA ILE A 67 4.33 -26.85 -7.23
C ILE A 67 5.68 -27.20 -7.87
N ASP A 68 6.72 -26.49 -7.46
CA ASP A 68 8.16 -26.78 -7.65
C ASP A 68 8.59 -28.08 -6.93
N SER A 69 7.98 -29.22 -7.22
CA SER A 69 8.47 -30.50 -6.69
C SER A 69 8.47 -31.60 -7.74
N LYS A 70 9.57 -31.65 -8.49
CA LYS A 70 10.13 -32.90 -9.03
C LYS A 70 10.42 -33.96 -7.95
N GLU A 71 10.27 -33.64 -6.66
CA GLU A 71 10.65 -34.52 -5.56
C GLU A 71 9.58 -35.51 -5.07
N ASN A 72 8.34 -35.49 -5.57
CA ASN A 72 7.31 -36.45 -5.13
C ASN A 72 6.58 -37.19 -6.26
N LEU A 73 7.06 -37.08 -7.50
CA LEU A 73 6.52 -37.84 -8.62
C LEU A 73 7.40 -39.07 -8.84
N LYS A 74 6.89 -40.25 -8.45
CA LYS A 74 7.47 -41.51 -8.96
C LYS A 74 7.44 -41.47 -10.48
N GLU A 75 8.54 -41.83 -11.15
CA GLU A 75 8.76 -41.77 -12.61
C GLU A 75 7.62 -42.35 -13.48
N ASN A 76 6.75 -43.20 -12.93
CA ASN A 76 5.60 -43.75 -13.66
C ASN A 76 4.40 -42.76 -13.78
N ALA A 77 4.37 -41.66 -13.02
CA ALA A 77 3.27 -40.69 -13.02
C ALA A 77 3.45 -39.54 -14.03
N GLU A 78 4.66 -39.31 -14.55
CA GLU A 78 4.94 -38.20 -15.47
C GLU A 78 4.22 -38.35 -16.83
N ASN A 79 3.96 -39.59 -17.26
CA ASN A 79 3.23 -39.86 -18.51
C ASN A 79 1.70 -39.80 -18.37
N GLU A 80 1.12 -40.07 -17.19
CA GLU A 80 -0.33 -39.95 -16.96
C GLU A 80 -0.77 -38.51 -16.66
N ILE A 81 0.09 -37.71 -16.00
CA ILE A 81 -0.24 -36.33 -15.61
C ILE A 81 -0.31 -35.38 -16.82
N MET A 82 0.45 -35.64 -17.90
CA MET A 82 0.39 -34.83 -19.11
C MET A 82 -0.85 -35.06 -19.99
N LEU A 83 -1.60 -36.15 -19.76
CA LEU A 83 -2.69 -36.55 -20.65
C LEU A 83 -4.11 -36.28 -20.10
N ASN A 84 -4.27 -36.01 -18.80
CA ASN A 84 -5.58 -35.79 -18.18
C ASN A 84 -5.69 -34.38 -17.56
N THR A 85 -6.26 -33.43 -18.32
CA THR A 85 -6.39 -32.02 -17.94
C THR A 85 -7.80 -31.48 -18.18
N ALA A 86 -8.18 -30.44 -17.46
CA ALA A 86 -9.41 -29.70 -17.69
C ALA A 86 -9.11 -28.31 -18.28
N SER A 87 -9.97 -27.86 -19.20
CA SER A 87 -9.98 -26.51 -19.78
C SER A 87 -11.26 -25.79 -19.43
N PHE A 88 -11.16 -24.51 -19.06
CA PHE A 88 -12.29 -23.70 -18.62
C PHE A 88 -12.71 -22.71 -19.71
N TYR A 89 -14.02 -22.68 -19.97
CA TYR A 89 -14.60 -21.89 -21.04
C TYR A 89 -15.68 -20.95 -20.51
N GLU A 90 -15.73 -19.79 -21.12
CA GLU A 90 -16.78 -18.80 -20.98
C GLU A 90 -17.65 -18.80 -22.23
N LYS A 91 -18.97 -18.81 -22.02
CA LYS A 91 -19.97 -18.75 -23.09
C LYS A 91 -20.82 -17.49 -22.90
N ARG A 92 -20.79 -16.58 -23.89
CA ARG A 92 -21.62 -15.36 -23.94
C ARG A 92 -22.26 -15.25 -25.31
N ASP A 93 -23.59 -15.07 -25.37
CA ASP A 93 -24.33 -14.79 -26.62
C ASP A 93 -23.92 -15.69 -27.81
N ASP A 94 -23.82 -17.01 -27.54
CA ASP A 94 -23.40 -18.09 -28.46
C ASP A 94 -21.90 -18.12 -28.89
N GLU A 95 -21.06 -17.18 -28.44
CA GLU A 95 -19.59 -17.27 -28.52
C GLU A 95 -19.02 -18.09 -27.35
N ILE A 96 -18.01 -18.94 -27.63
CA ILE A 96 -17.30 -19.76 -26.65
C ILE A 96 -15.82 -19.40 -26.67
N SER A 97 -15.29 -18.92 -25.54
CA SER A 97 -13.87 -18.55 -25.38
C SER A 97 -13.19 -19.38 -24.30
N CYS A 98 -12.03 -19.96 -24.61
CA CYS A 98 -11.17 -20.63 -23.62
C CYS A 98 -10.44 -19.58 -22.78
N LEU A 99 -10.45 -19.74 -21.44
CA LEU A 99 -9.92 -18.73 -20.51
C LEU A 99 -8.44 -18.90 -20.15
N GLY A 100 -7.78 -19.97 -20.60
CA GLY A 100 -6.38 -20.23 -20.24
C GLY A 100 -6.19 -20.45 -18.73
N LYS A 101 -5.09 -19.93 -18.16
CA LYS A 101 -4.85 -19.95 -16.71
C LYS A 101 -5.71 -18.90 -16.02
N LEU A 102 -6.53 -19.34 -15.07
CA LEU A 102 -7.31 -18.45 -14.21
C LEU A 102 -6.42 -17.69 -13.21
N ASP A 103 -6.90 -16.58 -12.67
CA ASP A 103 -6.18 -15.80 -11.65
C ASP A 103 -6.09 -16.56 -10.32
N SER A 104 -5.09 -16.24 -9.49
CA SER A 104 -4.86 -16.92 -8.20
C SER A 104 -6.08 -16.89 -7.30
N ASP A 105 -6.73 -15.73 -7.22
CA ASP A 105 -7.94 -15.55 -6.41
C ASP A 105 -9.12 -16.40 -6.88
N GLU A 106 -9.12 -16.86 -8.15
CA GLU A 106 -10.18 -17.73 -8.68
C GLU A 106 -9.90 -19.20 -8.41
N TYR A 107 -8.73 -19.71 -8.83
CA TYR A 107 -8.42 -21.14 -8.72
C TYR A 107 -8.07 -21.58 -7.29
N GLU A 108 -7.73 -20.66 -6.39
CA GLU A 108 -7.57 -20.96 -4.97
C GLU A 108 -8.87 -21.42 -4.31
N HIS A 109 -10.02 -21.04 -4.88
CA HIS A 109 -11.35 -21.43 -4.43
C HIS A 109 -11.95 -22.63 -5.20
N PHE A 110 -11.11 -23.42 -5.87
CA PHE A 110 -11.51 -24.68 -6.48
C PHE A 110 -11.10 -25.85 -5.58
N TYR A 111 -12.09 -26.64 -5.18
CA TYR A 111 -11.92 -27.72 -4.20
C TYR A 111 -12.43 -29.03 -4.80
N VAL A 112 -11.55 -30.03 -4.86
CA VAL A 112 -11.84 -31.36 -5.40
C VAL A 112 -11.68 -32.39 -4.31
N TYR A 113 -12.78 -33.05 -3.95
CA TYR A 113 -12.78 -34.23 -3.10
C TYR A 113 -12.73 -35.47 -3.99
N ASN A 114 -11.57 -36.11 -4.02
CA ASN A 114 -11.33 -37.36 -4.74
C ASN A 114 -10.28 -38.21 -4.00
N ARG A 115 -9.91 -39.35 -4.59
CA ARG A 115 -8.88 -40.24 -4.03
C ARG A 115 -7.53 -39.54 -3.80
N PHE A 116 -7.12 -38.64 -4.69
CA PHE A 116 -5.87 -37.89 -4.53
C PHE A 116 -5.90 -36.95 -3.32
N PHE A 117 -7.02 -36.25 -3.08
CA PHE A 117 -7.21 -35.46 -1.86
C PHE A 117 -7.10 -36.34 -0.62
N ILE A 118 -7.80 -37.47 -0.62
CA ILE A 118 -7.83 -38.42 0.49
C ILE A 118 -6.41 -38.93 0.83
N GLU A 119 -5.63 -39.37 -0.15
CA GLU A 119 -4.32 -39.97 0.05
C GLU A 119 -3.23 -38.93 0.42
N ASN A 120 -3.33 -37.70 -0.10
CA ASN A 120 -2.27 -36.71 0.08
C ASN A 120 -2.52 -35.71 1.22
N GLN A 121 -3.78 -35.50 1.62
CA GLN A 121 -4.12 -34.44 2.57
C GLN A 121 -4.43 -34.97 3.97
N VAL A 122 -4.85 -36.24 4.09
CA VAL A 122 -5.28 -36.86 5.36
C VAL A 122 -4.67 -38.25 5.52
N ASN A 123 -3.67 -38.35 6.41
CA ASN A 123 -2.99 -39.61 6.68
C ASN A 123 -3.30 -40.14 8.07
N PHE A 124 -3.65 -41.42 8.17
CA PHE A 124 -3.85 -42.10 9.43
C PHE A 124 -2.62 -42.93 9.77
N SER A 125 -2.16 -42.82 11.00
CA SER A 125 -1.04 -43.60 11.52
C SER A 125 -1.24 -43.91 13.00
N THR A 126 -0.24 -44.52 13.60
CA THR A 126 -0.24 -44.87 15.02
C THR A 126 0.84 -44.06 15.75
N ASN A 127 0.57 -43.59 16.96
CA ASN A 127 1.58 -42.97 17.82
C ASN A 127 2.34 -44.03 18.67
N ASP A 128 3.29 -43.56 19.49
CA ASP A 128 4.10 -44.43 20.37
C ASP A 128 3.25 -45.22 21.39
N GLU A 129 2.04 -44.72 21.72
CA GLU A 129 1.07 -45.35 22.63
C GLU A 129 0.11 -46.32 21.91
N LEU A 130 0.38 -46.67 20.65
CA LEU A 130 -0.48 -47.51 19.80
C LEU A 130 -1.88 -46.92 19.50
N GLN A 131 -2.08 -45.62 19.71
CA GLN A 131 -3.32 -44.90 19.43
C GLN A 131 -3.36 -44.41 17.99
N ALA A 132 -4.56 -44.40 17.40
CA ALA A 132 -4.86 -43.81 16.11
C ALA A 132 -4.65 -42.30 16.15
N ILE A 133 -3.85 -41.81 15.20
CA ILE A 133 -3.65 -40.39 14.96
C ILE A 133 -3.96 -40.07 13.50
N VAL A 134 -4.47 -38.87 13.26
CA VAL A 134 -4.64 -38.32 11.93
C VAL A 134 -3.71 -37.12 11.76
N ARG A 135 -2.91 -37.17 10.69
CA ARG A 135 -2.02 -36.11 10.25
C ARG A 135 -2.68 -35.39 9.09
N LEU A 136 -3.02 -34.13 9.32
CA LEU A 136 -3.53 -33.22 8.30
C LEU A 136 -2.32 -32.43 7.75
N LYS A 137 -2.09 -32.45 6.44
CA LYS A 137 -0.85 -31.97 5.78
C LYS A 137 -0.40 -30.57 6.24
N ASN A 138 -1.32 -29.69 6.64
CA ASN A 138 -1.03 -28.31 7.05
C ASN A 138 -0.43 -28.14 8.48
N GLN A 139 -0.39 -29.18 9.31
CA GLN A 139 -0.11 -29.04 10.76
C GLN A 139 1.37 -29.27 11.14
N ILE A 140 2.06 -30.21 10.48
CA ILE A 140 3.43 -30.61 10.86
C ILE A 140 4.46 -29.52 10.52
N ASP A 141 4.27 -28.81 9.41
CA ASP A 141 5.24 -27.80 8.94
C ASP A 141 5.20 -26.51 9.77
N LEU A 142 4.03 -26.12 10.30
CA LEU A 142 3.87 -24.85 11.01
C LEU A 142 4.51 -24.86 12.39
N GLN A 143 4.39 -25.95 13.16
CA GLN A 143 5.00 -26.01 14.49
C GLN A 143 6.53 -26.01 14.40
N LYS A 144 7.09 -26.73 13.43
CA LYS A 144 8.54 -26.71 13.19
C LYS A 144 9.00 -25.30 12.78
N GLN A 145 8.30 -24.65 11.86
CA GLN A 145 8.60 -23.26 11.48
C GLN A 145 8.53 -22.30 12.68
N TYR A 146 7.54 -22.48 13.57
CA TYR A 146 7.41 -21.68 14.78
C TYR A 146 8.61 -21.86 15.72
N ASP A 147 9.00 -23.11 15.97
CA ASP A 147 10.12 -23.45 16.85
C ASP A 147 11.45 -22.91 16.27
N ASP A 148 11.69 -23.09 14.96
CA ASP A 148 12.87 -22.57 14.25
C ASP A 148 12.95 -21.03 14.33
N LEU A 149 11.83 -20.33 14.13
CA LEU A 149 11.76 -18.86 14.26
C LEU A 149 11.98 -18.39 15.70
N LYS A 150 11.55 -19.18 16.69
CA LYS A 150 11.82 -18.90 18.11
C LYS A 150 13.30 -19.04 18.44
N GLU A 151 13.95 -20.10 17.96
CA GLU A 151 15.39 -20.28 18.13
C GLU A 151 16.16 -19.11 17.50
N LYS A 152 15.82 -18.75 16.25
CA LYS A 152 16.37 -17.56 15.58
C LYS A 152 16.15 -16.27 16.36
N SER A 153 15.02 -16.11 17.06
CA SER A 153 14.78 -14.92 17.91
C SER A 153 15.75 -14.80 19.08
N VAL A 154 16.18 -15.94 19.64
CA VAL A 154 17.17 -15.98 20.73
C VAL A 154 18.55 -15.62 20.18
N GLU A 155 18.92 -16.15 19.02
CA GLU A 155 20.18 -15.83 18.33
C GLU A 155 20.29 -14.33 18.01
N ILE A 156 19.25 -13.75 17.37
CA ILE A 156 19.18 -12.32 17.04
C ILE A 156 19.34 -11.45 18.29
N ARG A 157 18.65 -11.80 19.38
CA ARG A 157 18.73 -11.06 20.65
C ARG A 157 20.15 -11.07 21.23
N ASN A 158 20.77 -12.23 21.26
CA ASN A 158 22.15 -12.37 21.76
C ASN A 158 23.13 -11.59 20.89
N GLU A 159 22.97 -11.62 19.56
CA GLU A 159 23.81 -10.85 18.64
C GLU A 159 23.62 -9.33 18.85
N LYS A 160 22.37 -8.88 18.99
CA LYS A 160 22.02 -7.48 19.27
C LYS A 160 22.68 -6.98 20.55
N GLU A 161 22.52 -7.70 21.66
CA GLU A 161 23.09 -7.31 22.96
C GLU A 161 24.62 -7.21 22.90
N ASN A 162 25.28 -8.11 22.16
CA ASN A 162 26.74 -8.06 21.97
C ASN A 162 27.18 -6.83 21.16
N VAL A 163 26.45 -6.47 20.11
CA VAL A 163 26.75 -5.29 19.28
C VAL A 163 26.46 -4.00 20.05
N GLU A 164 25.37 -3.92 20.80
CA GLU A 164 25.02 -2.78 21.65
C GLU A 164 26.11 -2.51 22.70
N LYS A 165 26.56 -3.56 23.42
CA LYS A 165 27.70 -3.47 24.36
C LYS A 165 29.00 -3.02 23.69
N TYR A 166 29.21 -3.36 22.42
CA TYR A 166 30.38 -2.88 21.70
C TYR A 166 30.24 -1.39 21.34
N ILE A 167 29.07 -0.94 20.87
CA ILE A 167 28.79 0.48 20.58
C ILE A 167 28.94 1.33 21.84
N GLU A 168 28.42 0.88 22.98
CA GLU A 168 28.54 1.58 24.26
C GLU A 168 30.02 1.82 24.63
N ARG A 169 30.88 0.80 24.49
CA ARG A 169 32.34 0.94 24.67
C ARG A 169 32.99 1.91 23.69
N LEU A 170 32.48 2.01 22.46
CA LEU A 170 32.97 2.99 21.49
C LEU A 170 32.54 4.42 21.87
N ASP A 171 31.33 4.59 22.42
CA ASP A 171 30.78 5.89 22.82
C ASP A 171 31.45 6.47 24.09
N GLU A 172 31.90 5.62 25.01
CA GLU A 172 32.69 6.05 26.19
C GLU A 172 34.00 6.77 25.82
N GLY A 173 34.54 6.52 24.62
CA GLY A 173 35.73 7.20 24.11
C GLY A 173 37.05 6.84 24.79
N SER A 174 37.05 5.85 25.68
CA SER A 174 38.22 5.36 26.42
C SER A 174 39.01 4.31 25.62
N SER A 175 38.33 3.56 24.75
CA SER A 175 38.92 2.51 23.91
C SER A 175 39.68 3.09 22.71
N ILE A 176 40.75 2.40 22.31
CA ILE A 176 41.46 2.69 21.06
C ILE A 176 40.56 2.53 19.83
N ASP A 177 39.52 1.70 19.89
CA ASP A 177 38.58 1.54 18.78
C ASP A 177 37.66 2.76 18.60
N SER A 178 37.62 3.68 19.57
CA SER A 178 36.69 4.81 19.55
C SER A 178 37.19 5.97 18.66
N PRO A 179 36.33 6.52 17.79
CA PRO A 179 36.63 7.76 17.09
C PRO A 179 36.96 8.94 18.00
N ASP A 180 36.37 9.01 19.20
CA ASP A 180 36.60 10.13 20.13
C ASP A 180 37.99 10.03 20.81
N PHE A 181 38.47 8.81 21.07
CA PHE A 181 39.82 8.57 21.57
C PHE A 181 40.87 9.17 20.63
N HIS A 182 40.80 8.83 19.33
CA HIS A 182 41.70 9.36 18.32
C HIS A 182 41.55 10.87 18.12
N TYR A 183 40.32 11.40 18.16
CA TYR A 183 40.08 12.85 18.11
C TYR A 183 40.77 13.57 19.26
N ARG A 184 40.68 13.05 20.49
CA ARG A 184 41.37 13.59 21.67
C ARG A 184 42.89 13.50 21.54
N LYS A 185 43.42 12.39 21.02
CA LYS A 185 44.86 12.19 20.74
C LYS A 185 45.38 13.26 19.76
N ILE A 186 44.75 13.40 18.59
CA ILE A 186 45.10 14.41 17.57
C ILE A 186 45.03 15.83 18.14
N LYS A 187 43.94 16.15 18.85
CA LYS A 187 43.75 17.47 19.47
C LYS A 187 44.83 17.80 20.49
N LYS A 188 45.33 16.80 21.24
CA LYS A 188 46.43 16.97 22.19
C LYS A 188 47.76 17.22 21.47
N GLU A 189 48.04 16.49 20.40
CA GLU A 189 49.27 16.67 19.61
C GLU A 189 49.35 18.06 18.97
N LEU A 190 48.27 18.55 18.36
CA LEU A 190 48.22 19.89 17.76
C LEU A 190 48.40 21.04 18.76
N LYS A 191 48.12 20.80 20.06
CA LYS A 191 48.25 21.77 21.15
C LYS A 191 49.64 21.80 21.80
N LYS A 192 50.53 20.86 21.47
CA LYS A 192 51.87 20.83 22.07
C LYS A 192 52.66 22.09 21.69
N VAL A 193 53.63 22.42 22.54
CA VAL A 193 54.55 23.55 22.31
C VAL A 193 55.30 23.34 21.00
N GLY A 194 55.41 24.39 20.20
CA GLY A 194 56.06 24.37 18.89
C GLY A 194 55.29 23.60 17.81
N LYS A 195 54.01 23.26 18.06
CA LYS A 195 53.12 22.62 17.06
C LYS A 195 52.11 23.62 16.51
N TRP A 196 51.21 23.09 15.66
CA TRP A 196 50.24 23.83 14.87
C TRP A 196 49.54 24.98 15.62
N SER A 197 48.99 24.73 16.82
CA SER A 197 48.20 25.71 17.58
C SER A 197 49.00 26.97 17.95
N GLU A 198 50.23 26.80 18.41
CA GLU A 198 51.10 27.92 18.78
C GLU A 198 51.63 28.63 17.54
N ILE A 199 52.07 27.88 16.52
CA ILE A 199 52.59 28.44 15.28
C ILE A 199 51.52 29.26 14.55
N SER A 200 50.29 28.77 14.47
CA SER A 200 49.18 29.51 13.86
C SER A 200 48.88 30.81 14.60
N GLY A 201 48.95 30.81 15.94
CA GLY A 201 48.83 32.05 16.72
C GLY A 201 49.94 33.05 16.42
N ARG A 202 51.18 32.59 16.24
CA ARG A 202 52.31 33.44 15.83
C ARG A 202 52.11 34.02 14.42
N ILE A 203 51.60 33.23 13.48
CA ILE A 203 51.26 33.69 12.12
C ILE A 203 50.19 34.77 12.19
N ASP A 204 49.16 34.63 13.02
CA ASP A 204 48.04 35.58 13.19
C ASP A 204 48.40 36.81 14.06
N GLY A 205 49.48 36.74 14.83
CA GLY A 205 49.91 37.84 15.71
C GLY A 205 49.18 37.87 17.04
N ASP A 206 48.47 36.78 17.36
CA ASP A 206 47.72 36.63 18.59
C ASP A 206 48.66 36.36 19.77
N LYS A 207 48.30 36.90 20.94
CA LYS A 207 48.99 36.59 22.21
C LYS A 207 48.61 35.20 22.75
N ILE A 208 47.61 34.56 22.17
CA ILE A 208 47.08 33.26 22.56
C ILE A 208 47.24 32.25 21.43
N ASN A 209 47.42 30.97 21.78
CA ASN A 209 47.49 29.91 20.79
C ASN A 209 46.15 29.74 20.08
N LYS A 210 46.20 29.41 18.78
CA LYS A 210 44.99 29.23 17.97
C LYS A 210 44.19 28.03 18.44
N LYS A 211 42.87 28.22 18.63
CA LYS A 211 41.98 27.15 19.11
C LYS A 211 41.96 25.97 18.14
N VAL A 212 42.25 24.78 18.66
CA VAL A 212 42.10 23.53 17.91
C VAL A 212 40.63 23.13 17.89
N THR A 213 39.96 23.41 16.77
CA THR A 213 38.57 23.05 16.50
C THR A 213 38.50 21.83 15.58
N LYS A 214 37.34 21.16 15.54
CA LYS A 214 37.12 20.02 14.62
C LYS A 214 37.31 20.43 13.16
N ARG A 215 36.82 21.62 12.77
CA ARG A 215 37.02 22.21 11.44
C ARG A 215 38.50 22.30 11.06
N ASN A 216 39.35 22.79 11.96
CA ASN A 216 40.79 22.92 11.67
C ASN A 216 41.46 21.56 11.55
N ILE A 217 41.08 20.59 12.39
CA ILE A 217 41.56 19.21 12.30
C ILE A 217 41.18 18.58 10.95
N ASP A 218 39.93 18.75 10.51
CA ASP A 218 39.46 18.23 9.22
C ASP A 218 40.15 18.91 8.03
N LEU A 219 40.42 20.22 8.11
CA LEU A 219 41.18 20.94 7.09
C LEU A 219 42.61 20.40 6.97
N ILE A 220 43.30 20.21 8.11
CA ILE A 220 44.66 19.65 8.15
C ILE A 220 44.67 18.23 7.59
N ARG A 221 43.72 17.38 7.99
CA ARG A 221 43.59 15.99 7.50
C ARG A 221 43.50 15.91 5.98
N ASN A 222 42.84 16.88 5.35
CA ASN A 222 42.58 16.89 3.91
C ASN A 222 43.66 17.62 3.09
N VAL A 223 44.76 18.06 3.72
CA VAL A 223 45.89 18.65 2.99
C VAL A 223 46.53 17.60 2.10
N LYS A 224 46.74 17.94 0.83
CA LYS A 224 47.45 17.07 -0.11
C LYS A 224 48.94 17.03 0.24
N ILE A 225 49.43 15.84 0.56
CA ILE A 225 50.85 15.55 0.81
C ILE A 225 51.44 14.91 -0.45
N VAL A 226 52.57 15.43 -0.92
CA VAL A 226 53.32 14.91 -2.06
C VAL A 226 54.60 14.24 -1.53
N SER A 227 55.09 13.21 -2.21
CA SER A 227 56.28 12.45 -1.77
C SER A 227 57.57 13.28 -1.67
N THR A 228 57.63 14.44 -2.30
CA THR A 228 58.75 15.39 -2.25
C THR A 228 58.71 16.32 -1.02
N ASP A 229 57.66 16.29 -0.21
CA ASP A 229 57.52 17.17 0.94
C ASP A 229 58.45 16.77 2.09
N ASN A 230 59.44 17.63 2.37
CA ASN A 230 60.38 17.46 3.47
C ASN A 230 60.03 18.42 4.62
N VAL A 231 59.71 17.86 5.80
CA VAL A 231 59.32 18.62 7.00
C VAL A 231 60.37 19.67 7.38
N LYS A 232 61.67 19.36 7.31
CA LYS A 232 62.73 20.33 7.66
C LYS A 232 62.78 21.50 6.68
N GLN A 233 62.56 21.24 5.39
CA GLN A 233 62.54 22.31 4.38
C GLN A 233 61.31 23.22 4.56
N LEU A 234 60.14 22.62 4.79
CA LEU A 234 58.90 23.34 5.07
C LEU A 234 59.00 24.18 6.35
N GLN A 235 59.60 23.64 7.43
CA GLN A 235 59.86 24.39 8.66
C GLN A 235 60.79 25.59 8.42
N ASN A 236 61.84 25.43 7.61
CA ASN A 236 62.74 26.54 7.26
C ASN A 236 62.04 27.63 6.45
N GLN A 237 61.20 27.25 5.47
CA GLN A 237 60.39 28.19 4.70
C GLN A 237 59.40 28.93 5.61
N LEU A 238 58.70 28.21 6.48
CA LEU A 238 57.74 28.76 7.42
C LEU A 238 58.40 29.78 8.36
N ASN A 239 59.58 29.47 8.91
CA ASN A 239 60.29 30.40 9.77
C ASN A 239 60.69 31.70 9.06
N LYS A 240 61.08 31.63 7.76
CA LYS A 240 61.35 32.82 6.93
C LYS A 240 60.10 33.66 6.67
N LEU A 241 58.96 33.02 6.42
CA LEU A 241 57.68 33.72 6.26
C LEU A 241 57.25 34.40 7.57
N ILE A 242 57.34 33.70 8.70
CA ILE A 242 57.01 34.25 10.03
C ILE A 242 57.88 35.46 10.35
N SER A 243 59.18 35.43 10.05
CA SER A 243 60.05 36.59 10.25
C SER A 243 59.65 37.78 9.37
N SER A 244 59.22 37.52 8.13
CA SER A 244 58.79 38.56 7.17
C SER A 244 57.43 39.17 7.56
N ILE A 245 56.49 38.35 8.04
CA ILE A 245 55.21 38.81 8.59
C ILE A 245 55.44 39.68 9.83
N LYS A 246 56.38 39.30 10.69
CA LYS A 246 56.70 40.05 11.92
C LYS A 246 57.29 41.43 11.63
N SER A 247 58.15 41.58 10.61
CA SER A 247 58.71 42.89 10.24
C SER A 247 57.67 43.82 9.64
N MET A 248 56.75 43.31 8.81
CA MET A 248 55.69 44.10 8.18
C MET A 248 54.61 44.60 9.16
N ARG A 249 54.30 43.82 10.21
CA ARG A 249 53.32 44.19 11.25
C ARG A 249 53.64 45.45 12.05
N ASN A 250 54.90 45.89 12.07
CA ASN A 250 55.30 47.11 12.78
C ASN A 250 54.89 48.40 12.04
N SER A 251 54.34 48.28 10.82
CA SER A 251 53.80 49.39 10.03
C SER A 251 52.27 49.33 9.96
N SER A 252 51.60 50.48 9.81
CA SER A 252 50.13 50.58 9.76
C SER A 252 49.68 51.30 8.50
N SER A 253 48.52 50.93 7.95
CA SER A 253 47.89 51.67 6.85
C SER A 253 47.57 53.11 7.25
N LEU A 254 47.50 53.99 6.26
CA LEU A 254 47.17 55.41 6.42
C LEU A 254 45.80 55.71 5.81
N ASP A 255 45.01 56.56 6.47
CA ASP A 255 43.74 57.08 5.94
C ASP A 255 43.97 58.33 5.09
N ASN A 256 43.07 58.61 4.14
CA ASN A 256 43.14 59.82 3.32
C ASN A 256 42.78 61.08 4.14
N TYR A 257 43.46 62.19 3.84
CA TYR A 257 43.18 63.51 4.42
C TYR A 257 42.25 64.31 3.51
N ASN A 258 41.09 64.76 4.00
CA ASN A 258 40.11 65.48 3.19
C ASN A 258 39.97 66.95 3.58
N VAL A 259 40.06 67.86 2.61
CA VAL A 259 39.82 69.29 2.82
C VAL A 259 38.34 69.62 2.60
N GLN A 260 37.69 70.26 3.57
CA GLN A 260 36.27 70.63 3.44
C GLN A 260 36.09 71.96 2.69
N CYS A 261 35.30 71.94 1.61
CA CYS A 261 34.96 73.15 0.87
C CYS A 261 34.08 74.11 1.70
N ASN A 262 34.15 75.39 1.34
CA ASN A 262 33.37 76.44 1.97
C ASN A 262 31.88 76.34 1.58
N PRO A 263 30.92 76.51 2.52
CA PRO A 263 29.49 76.41 2.22
C PRO A 263 28.92 77.44 1.23
N ASN A 264 29.61 78.55 0.97
CA ASN A 264 29.19 79.55 -0.01
C ASN A 264 30.21 79.67 -1.13
N SER A 265 29.74 79.67 -2.39
CA SER A 265 30.60 79.86 -3.57
C SER A 265 31.17 81.26 -3.63
N GLU A 266 32.34 81.40 -4.27
CA GLU A 266 32.95 82.70 -4.55
C GLU A 266 31.99 83.64 -5.28
N GLU A 267 31.25 83.14 -6.26
CA GLU A 267 30.25 83.92 -7.01
C GLU A 267 29.18 84.53 -6.09
N LYS A 268 28.70 83.77 -5.09
CA LYS A 268 27.71 84.25 -4.12
C LYS A 268 28.30 85.31 -3.20
N ILE A 269 29.56 85.15 -2.80
CA ILE A 269 30.30 86.14 -2.00
C ILE A 269 30.45 87.44 -2.78
N ILE A 270 30.91 87.38 -4.04
CA ILE A 270 31.08 88.54 -4.93
C ILE A 270 29.75 89.25 -5.16
N LYS A 271 28.67 88.50 -5.41
CA LYS A 271 27.33 89.06 -5.64
C LYS A 271 26.86 89.92 -4.47
N ILE A 272 26.99 89.43 -3.24
CA ILE A 272 26.53 90.16 -2.04
C ILE A 272 27.41 91.37 -1.75
N LEU A 273 28.73 91.26 -1.95
CA LEU A 273 29.64 92.40 -1.80
C LEU A 273 29.39 93.51 -2.84
N SER A 274 28.85 93.15 -4.02
CA SER A 274 28.50 94.08 -5.09
C SER A 274 27.09 94.67 -4.96
N GLU A 275 26.18 94.01 -4.21
CA GLU A 275 24.80 94.45 -4.01
C GLU A 275 24.75 95.71 -3.11
N LYS A 276 23.90 96.68 -3.47
CA LYS A 276 23.59 97.86 -2.63
C LYS A 276 22.15 97.74 -2.10
N PRO A 277 21.85 98.29 -0.90
CA PRO A 277 20.48 98.30 -0.41
C PRO A 277 19.53 99.09 -1.33
N PRO A 278 18.26 98.69 -1.49
CA PRO A 278 17.27 99.40 -2.30
C PRO A 278 16.86 100.75 -1.68
N ILE A 279 16.70 101.78 -2.51
CA ILE A 279 16.26 103.13 -2.11
C ILE A 279 14.73 103.23 -2.22
N VAL A 280 14.03 103.60 -1.14
CA VAL A 280 12.56 103.73 -1.11
C VAL A 280 12.10 105.17 -1.44
N ASN A 281 11.30 105.31 -2.50
CA ASN A 281 10.65 106.56 -2.99
C ASN A 281 9.56 107.08 -2.00
N SER A 282 9.20 108.37 -1.91
CA SER A 282 8.66 109.21 -3.00
C SER A 282 8.61 110.74 -2.70
N ASP A 283 9.52 111.28 -1.87
CA ASP A 283 9.71 112.74 -1.79
C ASP A 283 10.98 113.13 -2.55
N GLU A 284 10.86 114.00 -3.56
CA GLU A 284 12.00 114.51 -4.35
C GLU A 284 13.11 115.10 -3.45
N TYR A 285 12.71 115.63 -2.29
CA TYR A 285 13.60 116.14 -1.25
C TYR A 285 14.38 115.04 -0.50
N LYS A 286 13.73 113.91 -0.19
CA LYS A 286 14.37 112.74 0.45
C LYS A 286 15.32 112.04 -0.53
N ASN A 287 14.98 111.97 -1.82
CA ASN A 287 15.87 111.46 -2.87
C ASN A 287 17.13 112.31 -3.03
N ARG A 288 17.03 113.64 -2.89
CA ARG A 288 18.21 114.52 -2.85
C ARG A 288 19.10 114.19 -1.65
N ILE A 289 18.54 113.95 -0.47
CA ILE A 289 19.31 113.60 0.73
C ILE A 289 20.02 112.24 0.56
N SER A 290 19.33 111.21 0.05
CA SER A 290 19.92 109.89 -0.25
C SER A 290 21.04 109.97 -1.30
N ASN A 291 20.84 110.71 -2.40
CA ASN A 291 21.90 110.91 -3.41
C ASN A 291 23.09 111.73 -2.88
N THR A 292 22.87 112.58 -1.86
CA THR A 292 23.97 113.27 -1.16
C THR A 292 24.65 112.40 -0.09
N ILE A 293 24.04 111.28 0.30
CA ILE A 293 24.66 110.25 1.15
C ILE A 293 25.73 109.48 0.34
N ASP A 294 25.52 109.27 -0.95
CA ASP A 294 26.49 108.61 -1.85
C ASP A 294 27.80 109.42 -2.09
N SER A 295 27.77 110.75 -1.99
CA SER A 295 28.88 111.59 -2.50
C SER A 295 29.93 112.02 -1.46
N ARG A 296 29.75 111.78 -0.15
CA ARG A 296 30.67 112.32 0.90
C ARG A 296 30.79 111.40 2.12
N SER A 297 32.03 111.24 2.61
CA SER A 297 32.54 110.29 3.63
C SER A 297 31.93 110.30 5.04
N ILE A 298 30.76 110.90 5.24
CA ILE A 298 30.09 111.01 6.54
C ILE A 298 28.88 110.07 6.56
N THR A 299 28.91 109.11 7.47
CA THR A 299 27.85 108.09 7.63
C THR A 299 26.51 108.70 8.07
N PRO A 300 25.36 108.08 7.76
CA PRO A 300 24.06 108.53 8.26
C PRO A 300 24.00 108.69 9.78
N LYS A 301 24.73 107.84 10.53
CA LYS A 301 24.84 107.88 11.99
C LYS A 301 25.58 109.11 12.49
N GLN A 302 26.71 109.46 11.84
CA GLN A 302 27.45 110.69 12.14
C GLN A 302 26.64 111.95 11.79
N ARG A 303 25.83 111.92 10.73
CA ARG A 303 24.93 113.04 10.41
C ARG A 303 23.84 113.19 11.46
N LEU A 304 23.27 112.09 11.95
CA LEU A 304 22.34 112.12 13.08
C LEU A 304 22.96 112.77 14.31
N GLU A 305 24.19 112.42 14.68
CA GLU A 305 24.89 113.02 15.82
C GLU A 305 25.10 114.53 15.64
N VAL A 306 25.48 114.96 14.42
CA VAL A 306 25.72 116.37 14.12
C VAL A 306 24.42 117.18 14.14
N PHE A 307 23.36 116.70 13.47
CA PHE A 307 22.08 117.42 13.44
C PHE A 307 21.28 117.28 14.74
N SER A 308 21.49 116.24 15.56
CA SER A 308 20.81 116.11 16.87
C SER A 308 21.38 117.06 17.94
N ASN A 309 22.41 117.85 17.63
CA ASN A 309 22.99 118.82 18.55
C ASN A 309 22.25 120.17 18.47
N ASN A 310 21.62 120.61 19.57
CA ASN A 310 20.81 121.84 19.63
C ASN A 310 21.60 123.13 19.31
N ASN A 311 22.93 123.12 19.40
CA ASN A 311 23.75 124.29 19.09
C ASN A 311 24.01 124.50 17.58
N VAL A 312 23.57 123.57 16.74
CA VAL A 312 23.72 123.66 15.29
C VAL A 312 22.51 124.40 14.71
N THR A 313 22.71 125.66 14.32
CA THR A 313 21.70 126.53 13.68
C THR A 313 21.89 126.66 12.17
N TYR A 314 22.88 125.97 11.61
CA TYR A 314 23.21 126.01 10.18
C TYR A 314 23.64 124.63 9.67
N CYS A 315 23.48 124.41 8.36
CA CYS A 315 23.92 123.19 7.70
C CYS A 315 25.45 123.12 7.68
N PRO A 316 26.10 122.12 8.28
CA PRO A 316 27.56 122.02 8.27
C PRO A 316 28.14 121.70 6.88
N MET A 317 27.29 121.36 5.90
CA MET A 317 27.71 120.98 4.54
C MET A 317 27.61 122.12 3.52
N CYS A 318 26.63 123.02 3.68
CA CYS A 318 26.42 124.15 2.78
C CYS A 318 26.36 125.50 3.50
N LEU A 319 26.55 125.51 4.81
CA LEU A 319 26.60 126.68 5.70
C LEU A 319 25.34 127.56 5.69
N ARG A 320 24.26 127.08 5.08
CA ARG A 320 22.94 127.73 5.12
C ARG A 320 22.33 127.57 6.50
N ASP A 321 21.80 128.63 7.09
CA ASP A 321 21.02 128.54 8.32
C ASP A 321 19.85 127.56 8.15
N ILE A 322 19.64 126.71 9.15
CA ILE A 322 18.58 125.71 9.18
C ILE A 322 17.67 126.04 10.36
N SER A 323 16.36 126.09 10.12
CA SER A 323 15.38 126.21 11.19
C SER A 323 15.25 124.93 12.02
N GLU A 324 14.85 125.05 13.28
CA GLU A 324 14.72 123.87 14.15
C GLU A 324 13.68 122.86 13.62
N ASP A 325 12.66 123.32 12.89
CA ASP A 325 11.69 122.47 12.19
C ASP A 325 12.33 121.70 11.02
N GLU A 326 13.10 122.36 10.15
CA GLU A 326 13.84 121.71 9.05
C GLU A 326 14.86 120.70 9.59
N LYS A 327 15.50 121.00 10.72
CA LYS A 327 16.46 120.12 11.40
C LYS A 327 15.79 118.86 11.95
N ASN A 328 14.64 119.01 12.60
CA ASN A 328 13.85 117.89 13.09
C ASN A 328 13.31 117.02 11.95
N GLU A 329 12.92 117.63 10.82
CA GLU A 329 12.52 116.91 9.61
C GLU A 329 13.68 116.10 9.02
N ILE A 330 14.88 116.68 8.91
CA ILE A 330 16.09 115.95 8.46
C ILE A 330 16.42 114.78 9.40
N ILE A 331 16.37 114.98 10.72
CA ILE A 331 16.59 113.92 11.71
C ILE A 331 15.55 112.80 11.56
N SER A 332 14.29 113.15 11.39
CA SER A 332 13.18 112.22 11.14
C SER A 332 13.43 111.37 9.90
N ILE A 333 13.86 111.99 8.80
CA ILE A 333 14.15 111.33 7.52
C ILE A 333 15.33 110.38 7.66
N VAL A 334 16.42 110.82 8.27
CA VAL A 334 17.61 109.96 8.46
C VAL A 334 17.28 108.78 9.39
N LYS A 335 16.44 108.98 10.41
CA LYS A 335 15.95 107.88 11.26
C LYS A 335 15.04 106.92 10.50
N SER A 336 14.15 107.39 9.62
CA SER A 336 13.29 106.50 8.84
C SER A 336 14.06 105.66 7.83
N VAL A 337 15.13 106.20 7.22
CA VAL A 337 16.00 105.46 6.29
C VAL A 337 16.84 104.42 7.03
N LEU A 338 17.29 104.70 8.26
CA LEU A 338 18.06 103.75 9.07
C LEU A 338 17.22 102.65 9.70
N ASN A 339 15.94 102.91 9.97
CA ASN A 339 14.98 101.95 10.52
C ASN A 339 14.12 101.27 9.42
N ASP A 340 14.54 101.36 8.15
CA ASP A 340 13.84 100.73 7.03
C ASP A 340 14.04 99.20 7.07
N ILE A 341 12.93 98.46 7.02
CA ILE A 341 12.90 97.00 6.94
C ILE A 341 13.77 96.47 5.78
N GLN A 342 13.84 97.19 4.66
CA GLN A 342 14.65 96.79 3.51
C GLN A 342 16.16 96.86 3.80
N MET A 343 16.58 97.77 4.68
CA MET A 343 17.97 97.84 5.17
C MET A 343 18.29 96.70 6.14
N GLU A 344 17.37 96.37 7.05
CA GLU A 344 17.54 95.22 7.96
C GLU A 344 17.65 93.89 7.20
N ASP A 345 16.82 93.69 6.18
CA ASP A 345 16.85 92.48 5.36
C ASP A 345 18.13 92.39 4.51
N TYR A 346 18.63 93.52 4.00
CA TYR A 346 19.95 93.56 3.35
C TYR A 346 21.07 93.17 4.31
N LEU A 347 21.10 93.72 5.53
CA LEU A 347 22.12 93.39 6.52
C LEU A 347 22.05 91.91 6.95
N LYS A 348 20.85 91.32 7.06
CA LYS A 348 20.69 89.87 7.28
C LYS A 348 21.26 89.04 6.13
N LYS A 349 21.08 89.47 4.87
CA LYS A 349 21.70 88.78 3.71
C LYS A 349 23.23 88.81 3.80
N VAL A 350 23.81 89.95 4.17
CA VAL A 350 25.27 90.09 4.37
C VAL A 350 25.76 89.19 5.51
N ASP A 351 25.04 89.15 6.64
CA ASP A 351 25.37 88.29 7.80
C ASP A 351 25.15 86.79 7.54
N SER A 352 24.32 86.42 6.56
CA SER A 352 24.08 85.02 6.17
C SER A 352 25.28 84.36 5.48
N ILE A 353 26.28 85.14 5.05
CA ILE A 353 27.46 84.61 4.40
C ILE A 353 28.45 84.08 5.43
N VAL A 354 28.63 82.76 5.39
CA VAL A 354 29.59 82.02 6.20
C VAL A 354 30.79 81.69 5.32
N ILE A 355 31.98 82.09 5.77
CA ILE A 355 33.26 81.77 5.14
C ILE A 355 34.15 81.11 6.20
N LYS A 356 34.49 79.84 5.99
CA LYS A 356 35.29 79.04 6.93
C LYS A 356 36.74 78.95 6.50
N SER A 357 37.63 78.93 7.49
CA SER A 357 39.03 78.57 7.30
C SER A 357 39.16 77.05 7.22
N LEU A 358 40.14 76.57 6.45
CA LEU A 358 40.47 75.17 6.27
C LEU A 358 41.44 74.70 7.36
N ASN A 359 41.37 73.42 7.71
CA ASN A 359 42.31 72.81 8.66
C ASN A 359 43.59 72.39 7.94
N ASN A 360 44.70 72.40 8.67
CA ASN A 360 45.98 71.82 8.22
C ASN A 360 46.07 70.35 8.59
N ILE A 361 46.89 69.60 7.85
CA ILE A 361 47.36 68.28 8.27
C ILE A 361 48.18 68.45 9.56
N PRO A 362 47.82 67.76 10.66
CA PRO A 362 48.57 67.82 11.91
C PRO A 362 50.02 67.34 11.74
N ILE A 363 50.97 68.05 12.33
CA ILE A 363 52.42 67.76 12.22
C ILE A 363 52.74 66.41 12.87
N GLU A 364 52.01 66.03 13.91
CA GLU A 364 52.17 64.75 14.63
C GLU A 364 51.49 63.57 13.93
N SER A 365 50.83 63.79 12.79
CA SER A 365 50.15 62.71 12.05
C SER A 365 51.17 61.85 11.30
N LYS A 366 50.87 60.55 11.15
CA LYS A 366 51.70 59.63 10.35
C LYS A 366 51.76 60.03 8.88
N ILE A 367 50.74 60.71 8.35
CA ILE A 367 50.76 61.25 6.99
C ILE A 367 51.89 62.28 6.85
N PHE A 368 52.09 63.11 7.87
CA PHE A 368 53.17 64.11 7.89
C PHE A 368 54.56 63.47 8.12
N GLU A 369 54.63 62.37 8.86
CA GLU A 369 55.86 61.58 9.04
C GLU A 369 56.32 60.90 7.73
N GLU A 370 55.39 60.26 7.01
CA GLU A 370 55.69 59.47 5.81
C GLU A 370 55.75 60.33 4.53
N PHE A 371 54.99 61.43 4.45
CA PHE A 371 54.89 62.32 3.28
C PHE A 371 55.14 63.79 3.64
N HIS A 372 56.25 64.05 4.33
CA HIS A 372 56.59 65.36 4.89
C HIS A 372 56.51 66.52 3.87
N THR A 373 57.10 66.34 2.69
CA THR A 373 57.20 67.40 1.67
C THR A 373 55.83 67.77 1.11
N GLU A 374 55.04 66.76 0.75
CA GLU A 374 53.69 66.88 0.21
C GLU A 374 52.74 67.51 1.23
N ALA A 375 52.75 67.01 2.48
CA ALA A 375 51.90 67.53 3.54
C ALA A 375 52.26 68.97 3.92
N LEU A 376 53.56 69.32 3.92
CA LEU A 376 54.01 70.70 4.15
C LEU A 376 53.55 71.64 3.03
N ASN A 377 53.70 71.25 1.77
CA ASN A 377 53.26 72.05 0.62
C ASN A 377 51.75 72.28 0.62
N LEU A 378 50.96 71.25 0.92
CA LEU A 378 49.51 71.36 1.05
C LEU A 378 49.12 72.31 2.19
N ASN A 379 49.77 72.21 3.36
CA ASN A 379 49.56 73.13 4.49
C ASN A 379 49.91 74.59 4.14
N LEU A 380 50.98 74.83 3.36
CA LEU A 380 51.34 76.19 2.91
C LEU A 380 50.25 76.80 2.02
N LYS A 381 49.68 76.02 1.10
CA LYS A 381 48.55 76.46 0.26
C LYS A 381 47.29 76.69 1.08
N ILE A 382 46.99 75.82 2.04
CA ILE A 382 45.88 76.00 2.99
C ILE A 382 46.04 77.29 3.80
N ASN A 383 47.23 77.59 4.30
CA ASN A 383 47.48 78.84 5.01
C ASN A 383 47.26 80.06 4.09
N THR A 384 47.71 80.00 2.84
CA THR A 384 47.50 81.06 1.84
C THR A 384 46.01 81.27 1.51
N TYR A 385 45.21 80.20 1.48
CA TYR A 385 43.76 80.27 1.37
C TYR A 385 43.14 80.93 2.61
N ASN A 386 43.54 80.50 3.81
CA ASN A 386 43.05 81.04 5.08
C ASN A 386 43.35 82.52 5.26
N ASP A 387 44.52 83.00 4.83
CA ASP A 387 44.86 84.43 4.82
C ASP A 387 43.90 85.24 3.93
N SER A 388 43.44 84.63 2.83
CA SER A 388 42.48 85.24 1.91
C SER A 388 41.07 85.27 2.52
N VAL A 389 40.70 84.20 3.22
CA VAL A 389 39.45 84.14 4.01
C VAL A 389 39.40 85.25 5.05
N GLU A 390 40.48 85.49 5.81
CA GLU A 390 40.52 86.57 6.80
C GLU A 390 40.42 87.96 6.17
N LYS A 391 41.08 88.19 5.03
CA LYS A 391 40.92 89.45 4.26
C LYS A 391 39.47 89.67 3.83
N ILE A 392 38.80 88.62 3.34
CA ILE A 392 37.40 88.71 2.90
C ILE A 392 36.46 88.98 4.09
N LYS A 393 36.69 88.33 5.25
CA LYS A 393 35.93 88.63 6.48
C LYS A 393 36.05 90.11 6.86
N GLU A 394 37.23 90.71 6.71
CA GLU A 394 37.43 92.14 6.95
C GLU A 394 36.68 93.02 5.93
N ILE A 395 36.69 92.64 4.64
CA ILE A 395 35.89 93.32 3.61
C ILE A 395 34.39 93.30 3.97
N PHE A 396 33.86 92.17 4.45
CA PHE A 396 32.47 92.08 4.92
C PHE A 396 32.19 92.99 6.12
N ARG A 397 33.12 93.12 7.08
CA ARG A 397 32.97 94.06 8.21
C ARG A 397 32.90 95.51 7.72
N VAL A 398 33.76 95.88 6.77
CA VAL A 398 33.75 97.21 6.15
C VAL A 398 32.44 97.46 5.40
N LYS A 399 31.95 96.49 4.63
CA LYS A 399 30.68 96.57 3.89
C LYS A 399 29.49 96.68 4.83
N LYS A 400 29.50 95.98 5.97
CA LYS A 400 28.46 96.09 7.01
C LYS A 400 28.43 97.47 7.67
N ALA A 401 29.60 98.05 7.95
CA ALA A 401 29.70 99.38 8.54
C ALA A 401 29.29 100.51 7.57
N ASN A 402 29.46 100.29 6.26
CA ASN A 402 29.05 101.23 5.21
C ASN A 402 28.39 100.49 4.02
N PRO A 403 27.08 100.18 4.09
CA PRO A 403 26.37 99.34 3.11
C PRO A 403 26.44 99.83 1.65
N TYR A 404 26.52 101.14 1.45
CA TYR A 404 26.55 101.76 0.12
C TYR A 404 27.95 101.87 -0.48
N LYS A 405 29.01 101.57 0.30
CA LYS A 405 30.39 101.61 -0.17
C LYS A 405 30.61 100.62 -1.30
N ASP A 406 31.22 101.08 -2.38
CA ASP A 406 31.69 100.22 -3.46
C ASP A 406 32.91 99.41 -2.99
N ILE A 407 32.85 98.09 -3.20
CA ILE A 407 33.90 97.15 -2.86
C ILE A 407 34.55 96.67 -4.15
N ASP A 408 35.88 96.72 -4.21
CA ASP A 408 36.64 96.10 -5.29
C ASP A 408 36.65 94.58 -5.11
N VAL A 409 35.80 93.89 -5.88
CA VAL A 409 35.64 92.43 -5.82
C VAL A 409 36.70 91.67 -6.62
N ASN A 410 37.54 92.36 -7.41
CA ASN A 410 38.57 91.72 -8.25
C ASN A 410 39.69 91.05 -7.43
N GLN A 411 39.74 91.30 -6.12
CA GLN A 411 40.74 90.74 -5.21
C GLN A 411 40.33 89.41 -4.57
N ILE A 412 39.13 88.90 -4.90
CA ILE A 412 38.59 87.64 -4.37
C ILE A 412 38.93 86.52 -5.37
N ASN A 413 39.67 85.50 -4.91
CA ASN A 413 40.12 84.35 -5.71
C ASN A 413 40.25 83.06 -4.86
N LEU A 414 39.26 82.80 -4.01
CA LEU A 414 39.18 81.61 -3.18
C LEU A 414 39.05 80.33 -4.03
N ASP A 415 38.25 80.34 -5.10
CA ASP A 415 37.98 79.15 -5.92
C ASP A 415 39.28 78.65 -6.58
N SER A 416 40.06 79.55 -7.20
CA SER A 416 41.34 79.17 -7.83
C SER A 416 42.36 78.62 -6.82
N LYS A 417 42.41 79.20 -5.61
CA LYS A 417 43.29 78.70 -4.55
C LYS A 417 42.82 77.35 -4.00
N PHE A 418 41.51 77.13 -3.95
CA PHE A 418 40.94 75.85 -3.55
C PHE A 418 41.19 74.76 -4.60
N GLU A 419 41.14 75.09 -5.89
CA GLU A 419 41.52 74.17 -6.97
C GLU A 419 42.97 73.69 -6.84
N GLU A 420 43.90 74.59 -6.51
CA GLU A 420 45.30 74.23 -6.26
C GLU A 420 45.50 73.34 -5.02
N ILE A 421 44.67 73.51 -3.99
CA ILE A 421 44.66 72.66 -2.80
C ILE A 421 44.12 71.28 -3.14
N ASN A 422 42.98 71.20 -3.85
CA ASN A 422 42.38 69.94 -4.29
C ASN A 422 43.34 69.12 -5.14
N LYS A 423 44.13 69.77 -6.00
CA LYS A 423 45.12 69.09 -6.84
C LYS A 423 46.20 68.40 -6.00
N ASP A 424 46.74 69.09 -5.00
CA ASP A 424 47.76 68.53 -4.11
C ASP A 424 47.18 67.49 -3.15
N GLU A 425 45.92 67.63 -2.75
CA GLU A 425 45.17 66.62 -1.99
C GLU A 425 45.05 65.30 -2.77
N ILE A 426 44.70 65.38 -4.07
CA ILE A 426 44.60 64.19 -4.94
C ILE A 426 45.96 63.50 -5.09
N ASP A 427 47.05 64.24 -5.33
CA ASP A 427 48.41 63.67 -5.42
C ASP A 427 48.81 62.94 -4.12
N LEU A 428 48.47 63.52 -2.96
CA LEU A 428 48.72 62.90 -1.67
C LEU A 428 47.90 61.61 -1.49
N HIS A 429 46.63 61.57 -1.93
CA HIS A 429 45.80 60.36 -1.88
C HIS A 429 46.37 59.23 -2.74
N GLU A 430 46.88 59.51 -3.94
CA GLU A 430 47.51 58.51 -4.81
C GLU A 430 48.75 57.89 -4.14
N LYS A 431 49.58 58.72 -3.48
CA LYS A 431 50.77 58.25 -2.75
C LYS A 431 50.40 57.40 -1.53
N ILE A 432 49.36 57.78 -0.78
CA ILE A 432 48.81 56.99 0.33
C ILE A 432 48.30 55.63 -0.18
N PHE A 433 47.62 55.60 -1.33
CA PHE A 433 47.14 54.37 -1.95
C PHE A 433 48.28 53.40 -2.29
N GLU A 434 49.34 53.87 -2.95
CA GLU A 434 50.52 53.03 -3.26
C GLU A 434 51.24 52.54 -2.01
N TYR A 435 51.35 53.37 -0.97
CA TYR A 435 51.90 52.96 0.33
C TYR A 435 51.07 51.83 0.95
N ASN A 436 49.74 51.90 0.86
CA ASN A 436 48.85 50.91 1.48
C ASN A 436 48.87 49.54 0.77
N LYS A 437 49.22 49.46 -0.53
CA LYS A 437 49.34 48.18 -1.27
C LYS A 437 50.31 47.18 -0.63
N LYS A 438 51.31 47.64 0.11
CA LYS A 438 52.26 46.74 0.80
C LYS A 438 51.60 45.88 1.87
N PHE A 439 50.43 46.27 2.38
CA PHE A 439 49.68 45.51 3.38
C PHE A 439 48.83 44.38 2.77
N ASP A 440 48.52 44.42 1.47
CA ASP A 440 47.89 43.29 0.78
C ASP A 440 48.82 42.07 0.74
N MET A 441 50.12 42.31 0.55
CA MET A 441 51.15 41.25 0.61
C MET A 441 51.20 40.55 1.98
N LEU A 442 50.87 41.25 3.08
CA LEU A 442 50.86 40.68 4.42
C LEU A 442 49.80 39.57 4.56
N ILE A 443 48.62 39.80 4.01
CA ILE A 443 47.52 38.84 4.03
C ILE A 443 47.90 37.57 3.24
N ASP A 444 48.55 37.74 2.10
CA ASP A 444 48.96 36.61 1.26
C ASP A 444 50.11 35.81 1.88
N LEU A 445 51.08 36.48 2.50
CA LEU A 445 52.14 35.80 3.26
C LEU A 445 51.58 35.02 4.47
N GLN A 446 50.56 35.56 5.16
CA GLN A 446 49.88 34.83 6.24
C GLN A 446 49.16 33.59 5.72
N LYS A 447 48.46 33.68 4.59
CA LYS A 447 47.80 32.51 3.96
C LYS A 447 48.84 31.45 3.61
N GLU A 448 49.95 31.82 2.98
CA GLU A 448 51.03 30.90 2.62
C GLU A 448 51.64 30.23 3.87
N ALA A 449 51.90 31.02 4.92
CA ALA A 449 52.42 30.50 6.19
C ALA A 449 51.45 29.50 6.85
N HIS A 450 50.13 29.79 6.85
CA HIS A 450 49.12 28.86 7.36
C HIS A 450 49.07 27.57 6.55
N GLN A 451 49.13 27.65 5.21
CA GLN A 451 49.15 26.47 4.34
C GLN A 451 50.35 25.57 4.63
N ILE A 452 51.55 26.15 4.82
CA ILE A 452 52.75 25.38 5.16
C ILE A 452 52.63 24.76 6.56
N ASN A 453 52.10 25.51 7.54
CA ASN A 453 51.89 24.99 8.90
C ASN A 453 50.87 23.84 8.94
N ASP A 454 49.76 23.97 8.21
CA ASP A 454 48.76 22.90 8.03
C ASP A 454 49.40 21.67 7.39
N LYS A 455 50.25 21.86 6.37
CA LYS A 455 50.94 20.77 5.67
C LYS A 455 51.94 20.03 6.55
N ILE A 456 52.69 20.74 7.40
CA ILE A 456 53.59 20.13 8.38
C ILE A 456 52.78 19.28 9.37
N ALA A 457 51.69 19.82 9.91
CA ALA A 457 50.83 19.10 10.84
C ALA A 457 50.19 17.85 10.20
N ALA A 458 49.80 17.93 8.93
CA ALA A 458 49.26 16.81 8.17
C ALA A 458 50.28 15.67 7.99
N ILE A 459 51.54 16.00 7.71
CA ILE A 459 52.62 15.01 7.58
C ILE A 459 52.94 14.36 8.93
N GLU A 460 53.06 15.16 9.99
CA GLU A 460 53.40 14.67 11.32
C GLU A 460 52.32 13.76 11.94
N LEU A 461 51.04 14.00 11.63
CA LEU A 461 49.90 13.27 12.20
C LEU A 461 49.27 12.26 11.24
N LYS A 462 49.99 11.89 10.18
CA LYS A 462 49.46 11.03 9.11
C LYS A 462 48.94 9.70 9.64
N GLU A 463 49.68 9.05 10.54
CA GLU A 463 49.27 7.75 11.10
C GLU A 463 48.09 7.92 12.07
N GLU A 464 48.07 8.95 12.92
CA GLU A 464 46.93 9.25 13.80
C GLU A 464 45.65 9.54 13.03
N PHE A 465 45.74 10.24 11.89
CA PHE A 465 44.59 10.48 11.02
C PHE A 465 44.07 9.18 10.40
N LYS A 466 44.97 8.29 9.98
CA LYS A 466 44.61 6.96 9.44
C LYS A 466 43.92 6.10 10.50
N GLU A 467 44.47 6.04 11.72
CA GLU A 467 43.83 5.33 12.84
C GLU A 467 42.44 5.90 13.15
N TRP A 468 42.30 7.24 13.13
CA TRP A 468 41.02 7.89 13.37
C TRP A 468 39.96 7.54 12.31
N ASP A 469 40.37 7.46 11.04
CA ASP A 469 39.49 7.07 9.95
C ASP A 469 39.04 5.62 10.08
N GLN A 470 39.96 4.72 10.41
CA GLN A 470 39.65 3.31 10.64
C GLN A 470 38.67 3.14 11.82
N ALA A 471 38.84 3.89 12.90
CA ALA A 471 37.88 3.93 14.01
C ALA A 471 36.50 4.46 13.59
N LYS A 472 36.44 5.52 12.75
CA LYS A 472 35.16 6.03 12.23
C LYS A 472 34.45 5.01 11.33
N GLU A 473 35.18 4.35 10.46
CA GLU A 473 34.64 3.30 9.59
C GLU A 473 34.11 2.13 10.42
N ASN A 474 34.88 1.66 11.41
CA ASN A 474 34.46 0.60 12.32
C ASN A 474 33.21 0.99 13.14
N TYR A 475 33.14 2.22 13.64
CA TYR A 475 31.96 2.71 14.36
C TYR A 475 30.73 2.77 13.45
N SER A 476 30.90 3.28 12.22
CA SER A 476 29.82 3.33 11.23
C SER A 476 29.36 1.94 10.79
N SER A 477 30.29 1.00 10.57
CA SER A 477 29.97 -0.37 10.16
C SER A 477 29.27 -1.13 11.27
N THR A 478 29.70 -0.95 12.52
CA THR A 478 29.03 -1.51 13.71
C THR A 478 27.61 -0.97 13.87
N LYS A 479 27.38 0.33 13.66
CA LYS A 479 26.02 0.90 13.66
C LYS A 479 25.13 0.35 12.55
N ASN A 480 25.67 0.23 11.34
CA ASN A 480 24.95 -0.38 10.22
C ASN A 480 24.60 -1.85 10.51
N LYS A 481 25.52 -2.58 11.17
CA LYS A 481 25.27 -3.95 11.63
C LYS A 481 24.11 -4.00 12.63
N LEU A 482 24.08 -3.12 13.63
CA LEU A 482 22.96 -3.03 14.57
C LEU A 482 21.63 -2.79 13.84
N GLN A 483 21.58 -1.83 12.91
CA GLN A 483 20.38 -1.54 12.14
C GLN A 483 19.91 -2.75 11.30
N SER A 484 20.84 -3.55 10.76
CA SER A 484 20.50 -4.76 10.02
C SER A 484 19.95 -5.87 10.93
N ILE A 485 20.47 -5.99 12.17
CA ILE A 485 19.97 -6.92 13.18
C ILE A 485 18.56 -6.50 13.63
N GLU A 486 18.32 -5.21 13.86
CA GLU A 486 16.99 -4.68 14.22
C GLU A 486 15.94 -4.98 13.13
N ARG A 487 16.30 -4.81 11.85
CA ARG A 487 15.42 -5.25 10.74
C ARG A 487 15.13 -6.75 10.76
N SER A 488 16.16 -7.56 10.97
CA SER A 488 16.00 -9.02 11.07
C SER A 488 15.11 -9.42 12.25
N GLU A 489 15.20 -8.71 13.38
CA GLU A 489 14.33 -8.88 14.55
C GLU A 489 12.86 -8.59 14.21
N ASP A 490 12.59 -7.46 13.55
CA ASP A 490 11.24 -7.06 13.14
C ASP A 490 10.65 -8.04 12.12
N GLU A 491 11.42 -8.46 11.12
CA GLU A 491 11.00 -9.46 10.12
C GLU A 491 10.67 -10.80 10.79
N ASN A 492 11.55 -11.29 11.68
CA ASN A 492 11.32 -12.53 12.42
C ASN A 492 10.07 -12.46 13.31
N LYS A 493 9.81 -11.30 13.91
CA LYS A 493 8.61 -11.06 14.72
C LYS A 493 7.33 -11.08 13.88
N ILE A 494 7.35 -10.46 12.70
CA ILE A 494 6.23 -10.50 11.75
C ILE A 494 5.95 -11.95 11.33
N ASP A 495 6.98 -12.71 11.00
CA ASP A 495 6.82 -14.11 10.57
C ASP A 495 6.33 -15.01 11.72
N LEU A 496 6.81 -14.81 12.95
CA LEU A 496 6.25 -15.47 14.14
C LEU A 496 4.74 -15.20 14.27
N LEU A 497 4.30 -13.94 14.17
CA LEU A 497 2.88 -13.60 14.25
C LEU A 497 2.05 -14.27 13.13
N LYS A 498 2.59 -14.34 11.90
CA LYS A 498 1.92 -15.04 10.80
C LYS A 498 1.76 -16.52 11.10
N VAL A 499 2.80 -17.18 11.62
CA VAL A 499 2.76 -18.61 11.95
C VAL A 499 1.83 -18.87 13.13
N GLU A 500 1.86 -18.05 14.19
CA GLU A 500 0.94 -18.13 15.33
C GLU A 500 -0.52 -18.00 14.89
N ASN A 501 -0.83 -17.03 14.03
CA ASN A 501 -2.18 -16.88 13.48
C ASN A 501 -2.62 -18.12 12.68
N LYS A 502 -1.72 -18.75 11.93
CA LYS A 502 -2.02 -20.01 11.22
C LYS A 502 -2.26 -21.17 12.17
N ILE A 503 -1.51 -21.26 13.28
CA ILE A 503 -1.72 -22.27 14.35
C ILE A 503 -3.09 -22.06 15.00
N ASN A 504 -3.41 -20.83 15.41
CA ASN A 504 -4.72 -20.50 15.98
C ASN A 504 -5.88 -20.83 15.02
N GLY A 505 -5.68 -20.59 13.71
CA GLY A 505 -6.65 -20.98 12.69
C GLY A 505 -6.89 -22.49 12.61
N GLN A 506 -5.91 -23.33 12.96
CA GLN A 506 -6.07 -24.78 13.01
C GLN A 506 -6.95 -25.25 14.18
N GLU A 507 -6.86 -24.58 15.33
CA GLU A 507 -7.76 -24.87 16.46
C GLU A 507 -9.23 -24.62 16.08
N ILE A 508 -9.50 -23.56 15.33
CA ILE A 508 -10.84 -23.24 14.82
C ILE A 508 -11.30 -24.35 13.86
N ALA A 509 -10.45 -24.72 12.90
CA ALA A 509 -10.75 -25.80 11.96
C ALA A 509 -11.00 -27.15 12.68
N LEU A 510 -10.30 -27.45 13.77
CA LEU A 510 -10.54 -28.64 14.59
C LEU A 510 -11.93 -28.63 15.23
N LYS A 511 -12.34 -27.49 15.77
CA LYS A 511 -13.69 -27.33 16.35
C LYS A 511 -14.77 -27.54 15.28
N ASP A 512 -14.58 -27.01 14.09
CA ASP A 512 -15.51 -27.20 12.98
C ASP A 512 -15.58 -28.65 12.50
N ILE A 513 -14.42 -29.32 12.39
CA ILE A 513 -14.37 -30.76 12.08
C ILE A 513 -15.14 -31.56 13.12
N ASN A 514 -14.92 -31.30 14.41
CA ASN A 514 -15.62 -32.00 15.50
C ASN A 514 -17.13 -31.72 15.50
N LYS A 515 -17.55 -30.49 15.17
CA LYS A 515 -18.97 -30.14 15.00
C LYS A 515 -19.61 -30.93 13.84
N MET A 516 -18.89 -31.06 12.73
CA MET A 516 -19.37 -31.83 11.58
C MET A 516 -19.42 -33.33 11.88
N LEU A 517 -18.40 -33.88 12.57
CA LEU A 517 -18.40 -35.28 13.01
C LEU A 517 -19.57 -35.57 13.95
N ALA A 518 -19.82 -34.67 14.91
CA ALA A 518 -20.99 -34.77 15.80
C ALA A 518 -22.31 -34.81 15.01
N SER A 519 -22.41 -34.03 13.93
CA SER A 519 -23.59 -34.03 13.04
C SER A 519 -23.70 -35.33 12.23
N VAL A 520 -22.59 -35.85 11.70
CA VAL A 520 -22.57 -37.10 10.92
C VAL A 520 -23.00 -38.28 11.79
N PHE A 521 -22.47 -38.38 13.01
CA PHE A 521 -22.74 -39.50 13.90
C PHE A 521 -23.94 -39.29 14.84
N MET A 522 -24.55 -38.10 14.82
CA MET A 522 -25.59 -37.67 15.76
C MET A 522 -25.21 -37.85 17.25
N ASP A 523 -23.91 -37.92 17.53
CA ASP A 523 -23.33 -38.10 18.86
C ASP A 523 -21.95 -37.41 18.87
N PRO A 524 -21.77 -36.33 19.65
CA PRO A 524 -20.51 -35.59 19.70
C PRO A 524 -19.35 -36.39 20.28
N ASN A 525 -19.64 -37.50 20.96
CA ASN A 525 -18.63 -38.37 21.54
C ASN A 525 -18.35 -39.58 20.66
N ARG A 526 -19.14 -39.89 19.62
CA ARG A 526 -18.97 -41.13 18.82
C ARG A 526 -17.56 -41.21 18.23
N ILE A 527 -17.16 -40.17 17.50
CA ILE A 527 -15.81 -39.94 17.00
C ILE A 527 -15.50 -38.46 17.15
N SER A 528 -14.35 -38.14 17.75
CA SER A 528 -13.85 -36.77 17.86
C SER A 528 -12.32 -36.74 17.72
N LEU A 529 -11.80 -35.59 17.33
CA LEU A 529 -10.37 -35.32 17.22
C LEU A 529 -9.93 -34.46 18.40
N GLN A 530 -8.83 -34.85 19.05
CA GLN A 530 -8.18 -34.05 20.08
C GLN A 530 -6.79 -33.67 19.63
N GLU A 531 -6.38 -32.45 19.97
CA GLU A 531 -5.03 -31.98 19.71
C GLU A 531 -3.97 -32.85 20.39
N GLY A 532 -2.95 -33.19 19.61
CA GLY A 532 -1.73 -33.85 20.04
C GLY A 532 -0.52 -33.18 19.40
N LYS A 533 0.69 -33.65 19.74
CA LYS A 533 1.93 -33.09 19.19
C LYS A 533 2.01 -33.32 17.68
N ASN A 534 1.81 -32.26 16.89
CA ASN A 534 1.84 -32.24 15.42
C ASN A 534 0.84 -33.20 14.72
N CYS A 535 -0.21 -33.64 15.41
CA CYS A 535 -1.25 -34.52 14.88
C CYS A 535 -2.50 -34.45 15.75
N TYR A 536 -3.63 -34.98 15.25
CA TYR A 536 -4.81 -35.15 16.08
C TYR A 536 -4.95 -36.61 16.52
N LYS A 537 -5.17 -36.83 17.81
CA LYS A 537 -5.59 -38.13 18.34
C LYS A 537 -7.05 -38.37 17.95
N VAL A 538 -7.37 -39.58 17.53
CA VAL A 538 -8.75 -39.99 17.27
C VAL A 538 -9.34 -40.61 18.53
N LEU A 539 -10.46 -40.08 18.99
CA LEU A 539 -11.18 -40.56 20.16
C LEU A 539 -12.49 -41.18 19.72
N SER A 540 -12.85 -42.29 20.34
CA SER A 540 -14.21 -42.82 20.33
C SER A 540 -14.75 -42.84 21.76
N ARG A 541 -15.95 -42.30 21.93
CA ARG A 541 -16.63 -42.12 23.22
C ARG A 541 -15.73 -41.44 24.26
N GLY A 542 -15.00 -40.42 23.82
CA GLY A 542 -14.06 -39.66 24.67
C GLY A 542 -12.78 -40.41 25.07
N LYS A 543 -12.49 -41.57 24.47
CA LYS A 543 -11.26 -42.34 24.73
C LYS A 543 -10.42 -42.50 23.46
N PRO A 544 -9.09 -42.34 23.51
CA PRO A 544 -8.22 -42.67 22.38
C PRO A 544 -8.39 -44.14 21.97
N ILE A 545 -8.51 -44.39 20.67
CA ILE A 545 -8.64 -45.74 20.10
C ILE A 545 -7.40 -46.13 19.33
N GLY A 546 -7.18 -47.43 19.09
CA GLY A 546 -6.12 -47.91 18.18
C GLY A 546 -6.53 -47.80 16.71
N LEU A 547 -5.56 -47.72 15.80
CA LEU A 547 -5.84 -47.57 14.36
C LEU A 547 -6.69 -48.71 13.78
N LYS A 548 -6.51 -49.94 14.26
CA LYS A 548 -7.30 -51.12 13.85
C LYS A 548 -8.78 -51.03 14.28
N SER A 549 -9.10 -50.18 15.25
CA SER A 549 -10.46 -49.96 15.74
C SER A 549 -11.17 -48.83 14.99
N LEU A 550 -10.45 -48.07 14.17
CA LEU A 550 -11.04 -47.04 13.32
C LEU A 550 -11.61 -47.69 12.07
N SER A 551 -12.93 -47.63 11.89
CA SER A 551 -13.58 -48.21 10.71
C SER A 551 -13.29 -47.40 9.44
N THR A 552 -13.45 -48.04 8.28
CA THR A 552 -13.36 -47.38 6.97
C THR A 552 -14.35 -46.22 6.87
N GLY A 553 -15.59 -46.40 7.32
CA GLY A 553 -16.60 -45.34 7.40
C GLY A 553 -16.16 -44.17 8.26
N GLU A 554 -15.66 -44.41 9.48
CA GLU A 554 -15.21 -43.32 10.37
C GLU A 554 -14.01 -42.56 9.80
N SER A 555 -13.04 -43.25 9.20
CA SER A 555 -11.92 -42.60 8.51
C SER A 555 -12.37 -41.76 7.31
N ASN A 556 -13.37 -42.23 6.54
CA ASN A 556 -13.96 -41.49 5.43
C ASN A 556 -14.77 -40.26 5.91
N ALA A 557 -15.49 -40.38 7.03
CA ALA A 557 -16.18 -39.24 7.65
C ALA A 557 -15.19 -38.15 8.07
N ILE A 558 -14.08 -38.50 8.71
CA ILE A 558 -13.01 -37.55 9.09
C ILE A 558 -12.44 -36.85 7.84
N ARG A 559 -12.16 -37.59 6.77
CA ARG A 559 -11.65 -37.04 5.50
C ARG A 559 -12.61 -36.03 4.87
N LEU A 560 -13.89 -36.37 4.81
CA LEU A 560 -14.91 -35.48 4.26
C LEU A 560 -15.13 -34.25 5.16
N CYS A 561 -15.10 -34.42 6.48
CA CYS A 561 -15.22 -33.31 7.42
C CYS A 561 -14.05 -32.32 7.26
N TYR A 562 -12.83 -32.85 7.14
CA TYR A 562 -11.65 -32.04 6.84
C TYR A 562 -11.74 -31.36 5.48
N PHE A 563 -12.23 -32.03 4.44
CA PHE A 563 -12.42 -31.41 3.13
C PHE A 563 -13.26 -30.14 3.21
N PHE A 564 -14.44 -30.18 3.81
CA PHE A 564 -15.28 -28.97 3.92
C PHE A 564 -14.68 -27.93 4.88
N SER A 565 -13.94 -28.33 5.91
CA SER A 565 -13.23 -27.36 6.76
C SER A 565 -12.11 -26.63 6.01
N THR A 566 -11.58 -27.20 4.92
CA THR A 566 -10.61 -26.49 4.06
C THR A 566 -11.21 -25.38 3.21
N ILE A 567 -12.53 -25.36 2.96
CA ILE A 567 -13.19 -24.39 2.06
C ILE A 567 -13.15 -22.97 2.65
N ASN A 568 -13.42 -22.83 3.94
CA ASN A 568 -13.43 -21.54 4.63
C ASN A 568 -12.09 -21.23 5.32
N LYS A 569 -11.03 -21.97 4.99
CA LYS A 569 -9.73 -21.79 5.65
C LYS A 569 -9.22 -20.36 5.41
N ASN A 570 -8.81 -19.69 6.49
CA ASN A 570 -8.35 -18.29 6.51
C ASN A 570 -9.42 -17.24 6.18
N LEU A 571 -10.71 -17.61 6.13
CA LEU A 571 -11.81 -16.65 6.05
C LEU A 571 -12.30 -16.28 7.46
N SER A 572 -12.81 -15.07 7.62
CA SER A 572 -13.53 -14.69 8.83
C SER A 572 -14.88 -15.39 8.87
N ILE A 573 -15.48 -15.53 10.06
CA ILE A 573 -16.83 -16.14 10.22
C ILE A 573 -17.87 -15.40 9.35
N SER A 574 -17.74 -14.08 9.16
CA SER A 574 -18.64 -13.29 8.31
C SER A 574 -18.44 -13.51 6.82
N ASP A 575 -17.27 -14.03 6.40
CA ASP A 575 -16.92 -14.24 5.00
C ASP A 575 -17.08 -15.70 4.56
N GLU A 576 -17.49 -16.61 5.45
CA GLU A 576 -17.70 -18.02 5.15
C GLU A 576 -18.62 -18.21 3.92
N TYR A 577 -18.16 -19.02 2.97
CA TYR A 577 -18.89 -19.34 1.73
C TYR A 577 -19.27 -18.14 0.84
N THR A 578 -18.76 -16.92 1.12
CA THR A 578 -19.05 -15.71 0.32
C THR A 578 -18.24 -15.65 -0.97
N LYS A 579 -17.12 -16.38 -1.05
CA LYS A 579 -16.28 -16.46 -2.24
C LYS A 579 -16.92 -17.39 -3.27
N LYS A 580 -16.81 -17.02 -4.55
CA LYS A 580 -17.23 -17.87 -5.67
C LYS A 580 -16.32 -19.09 -5.72
N SER A 581 -16.90 -20.29 -5.59
CA SER A 581 -16.12 -21.54 -5.50
C SER A 581 -16.61 -22.60 -6.49
N LEU A 582 -15.70 -23.49 -6.91
CA LEU A 582 -16.04 -24.73 -7.62
C LEU A 582 -15.78 -25.90 -6.68
N ILE A 583 -16.82 -26.65 -6.33
CA ILE A 583 -16.73 -27.83 -5.47
C ILE A 583 -17.01 -29.08 -6.30
N ILE A 584 -16.10 -30.04 -6.31
CA ILE A 584 -16.28 -31.33 -7.00
C ILE A 584 -16.19 -32.44 -5.96
N LEU A 585 -17.25 -33.25 -5.82
CA LEU A 585 -17.28 -34.42 -4.95
C LEU A 585 -17.38 -35.70 -5.79
N ASP A 586 -16.32 -36.50 -5.79
CA ASP A 586 -16.25 -37.81 -6.46
C ASP A 586 -16.51 -38.93 -5.45
N ASP A 587 -17.69 -39.57 -5.55
CA ASP A 587 -18.14 -40.64 -4.66
C ASP A 587 -18.01 -40.34 -3.15
N PRO A 588 -18.57 -39.20 -2.66
CA PRO A 588 -18.40 -38.76 -1.27
C PRO A 588 -19.07 -39.69 -0.25
N VAL A 589 -20.03 -40.53 -0.67
CA VAL A 589 -20.74 -41.50 0.18
C VAL A 589 -20.36 -42.91 -0.25
N SER A 590 -19.17 -43.36 0.16
CA SER A 590 -18.67 -44.71 -0.12
C SER A 590 -18.21 -45.41 1.17
N SER A 591 -18.51 -46.71 1.26
CA SER A 591 -18.07 -47.57 2.38
C SER A 591 -18.64 -47.17 3.76
N PHE A 592 -19.89 -46.71 3.80
CA PHE A 592 -20.64 -46.41 5.03
C PHE A 592 -21.75 -47.44 5.26
N ASP A 593 -22.02 -47.76 6.53
CA ASP A 593 -23.24 -48.45 6.93
C ASP A 593 -24.47 -47.53 6.75
N PHE A 594 -25.67 -48.09 6.83
CA PHE A 594 -26.91 -47.36 6.53
C PHE A 594 -27.10 -46.11 7.41
N GLU A 595 -26.82 -46.21 8.71
CA GLU A 595 -26.95 -45.07 9.65
C GLU A 595 -25.97 -43.95 9.31
N ASN A 596 -24.70 -44.26 9.05
CA ASN A 596 -23.70 -43.26 8.71
C ASN A 596 -23.92 -42.67 7.30
N LYS A 597 -24.51 -43.42 6.35
CA LYS A 597 -24.92 -42.87 5.04
C LYS A 597 -25.88 -41.69 5.21
N ILE A 598 -26.86 -41.79 6.11
CA ILE A 598 -27.81 -40.71 6.39
C ILE A 598 -27.09 -39.49 6.96
N GLY A 599 -26.20 -39.70 7.94
CA GLY A 599 -25.40 -38.63 8.53
C GLY A 599 -24.55 -37.88 7.52
N ILE A 600 -23.89 -38.60 6.61
CA ILE A 600 -23.08 -38.02 5.53
C ILE A 600 -23.96 -37.27 4.52
N LEU A 601 -25.11 -37.83 4.13
CA LEU A 601 -26.06 -37.14 3.24
C LEU A 601 -26.59 -35.84 3.86
N SER A 602 -26.85 -35.83 5.18
CA SER A 602 -27.21 -34.62 5.92
C SER A 602 -26.09 -33.59 5.89
N LEU A 603 -24.84 -34.01 6.10
CA LEU A 603 -23.68 -33.13 6.03
C LEU A 603 -23.53 -32.51 4.62
N ILE A 604 -23.67 -33.32 3.57
CA ILE A 604 -23.62 -32.85 2.18
C ILE A 604 -24.75 -31.85 1.92
N ASN A 605 -25.98 -32.14 2.35
CA ASN A 605 -27.10 -31.21 2.24
C ASN A 605 -26.78 -29.85 2.88
N ASP A 606 -26.30 -29.86 4.11
CA ASP A 606 -26.01 -28.64 4.85
C ASP A 606 -24.87 -27.86 4.20
N LYS A 607 -23.77 -28.53 3.83
CA LYS A 607 -22.61 -27.86 3.24
C LYS A 607 -22.84 -27.36 1.83
N VAL A 608 -23.51 -28.13 0.97
CA VAL A 608 -23.88 -27.68 -0.38
C VAL A 608 -24.86 -26.51 -0.28
N LYS A 609 -25.79 -26.53 0.68
CA LYS A 609 -26.69 -25.39 0.94
C LYS A 609 -25.90 -24.16 1.36
N ASP A 610 -24.99 -24.26 2.32
CA ASP A 610 -24.14 -23.15 2.78
C ASP A 610 -23.36 -22.52 1.60
N ILE A 611 -22.70 -23.36 0.78
CA ILE A 611 -21.93 -22.94 -0.40
C ILE A 611 -22.80 -22.19 -1.41
N LEU A 612 -23.94 -22.76 -1.80
CA LEU A 612 -24.81 -22.18 -2.84
C LEU A 612 -25.62 -20.99 -2.33
N PHE A 613 -25.84 -20.87 -1.03
CA PHE A 613 -26.57 -19.75 -0.43
C PHE A 613 -25.65 -18.58 -0.11
N GLY A 614 -24.39 -18.85 0.25
CA GLY A 614 -23.35 -17.85 0.51
C GLY A 614 -22.90 -17.11 -0.75
N ASN A 615 -22.83 -17.81 -1.90
CA ASN A 615 -22.50 -17.20 -3.19
C ASN A 615 -23.25 -17.87 -4.35
N GLU A 616 -24.04 -17.09 -5.09
CA GLU A 616 -24.90 -17.57 -6.18
C GLU A 616 -24.13 -17.97 -7.46
N ASP A 617 -22.86 -17.59 -7.56
CA ASP A 617 -21.98 -17.95 -8.67
C ASP A 617 -21.13 -19.19 -8.37
N SER A 618 -21.19 -19.71 -7.13
CA SER A 618 -20.58 -20.97 -6.76
C SER A 618 -21.22 -22.14 -7.51
N LYS A 619 -20.38 -23.12 -7.84
CA LYS A 619 -20.76 -24.31 -8.61
C LYS A 619 -20.41 -25.59 -7.87
N VAL A 620 -21.31 -26.57 -7.90
CA VAL A 620 -21.13 -27.87 -7.25
C VAL A 620 -21.33 -29.00 -8.25
N LEU A 621 -20.33 -29.87 -8.38
CA LEU A 621 -20.39 -31.09 -9.18
C LEU A 621 -20.38 -32.30 -8.24
N LEU A 622 -21.49 -33.04 -8.20
CA LEU A 622 -21.65 -34.24 -7.38
C LEU A 622 -21.65 -35.45 -8.29
N MET A 623 -20.81 -36.44 -8.01
CA MET A 623 -20.76 -37.67 -8.80
C MET A 623 -20.87 -38.88 -7.89
N THR A 624 -21.64 -39.89 -8.32
CA THR A 624 -21.69 -41.16 -7.60
C THR A 624 -21.92 -42.38 -8.50
N HIS A 625 -21.43 -43.53 -8.06
CA HIS A 625 -21.71 -44.84 -8.65
C HIS A 625 -22.90 -45.58 -8.04
N ASP A 626 -23.37 -45.14 -6.87
CA ASP A 626 -24.49 -45.77 -6.18
C ASP A 626 -25.80 -45.03 -6.57
N PHE A 627 -26.72 -45.76 -7.20
CA PHE A 627 -27.98 -45.19 -7.68
C PHE A 627 -28.91 -44.78 -6.54
N GLU A 628 -28.86 -45.47 -5.40
CA GLU A 628 -29.62 -45.12 -4.20
C GLU A 628 -29.13 -43.76 -3.69
N ILE A 629 -27.80 -43.60 -3.55
CA ILE A 629 -27.17 -42.33 -3.17
C ILE A 629 -27.50 -41.24 -4.18
N PHE A 630 -27.42 -41.53 -5.49
CA PHE A 630 -27.81 -40.58 -6.54
C PHE A 630 -29.25 -40.10 -6.36
N SER A 631 -30.18 -41.01 -6.08
CA SER A 631 -31.59 -40.69 -5.85
C SER A 631 -31.80 -39.82 -4.61
N HIS A 632 -31.02 -40.04 -3.54
CA HIS A 632 -31.03 -39.18 -2.36
C HIS A 632 -30.41 -37.80 -2.63
N LEU A 633 -29.30 -37.73 -3.37
CA LEU A 633 -28.68 -36.47 -3.77
C LEU A 633 -29.61 -35.65 -4.68
N ASP A 634 -30.36 -36.29 -5.59
CA ASP A 634 -31.39 -35.61 -6.40
C ASP A 634 -32.46 -34.96 -5.50
N LYS A 635 -32.95 -35.69 -4.50
CA LYS A 635 -33.92 -35.16 -3.51
C LYS A 635 -33.32 -33.99 -2.73
N ILE A 636 -32.06 -34.08 -2.30
CA ILE A 636 -31.34 -33.00 -1.61
C ILE A 636 -31.28 -31.75 -2.51
N MET A 637 -30.83 -31.89 -3.76
CA MET A 637 -30.72 -30.77 -4.69
C MET A 637 -32.08 -30.13 -5.00
N ASN A 638 -33.12 -30.95 -5.18
CA ASN A 638 -34.50 -30.47 -5.35
C ASN A 638 -34.98 -29.70 -4.11
N ASN A 639 -34.67 -30.19 -2.91
CA ASN A 639 -35.02 -29.53 -1.66
C ASN A 639 -34.30 -28.19 -1.51
N ILE A 640 -32.99 -28.12 -1.79
CA ILE A 640 -32.21 -26.88 -1.76
C ILE A 640 -32.78 -25.84 -2.75
N SER A 641 -33.05 -26.26 -3.99
CA SER A 641 -33.65 -25.42 -5.04
C SER A 641 -35.04 -24.90 -4.64
N THR A 642 -35.89 -25.80 -4.12
CA THR A 642 -37.26 -25.46 -3.69
C THR A 642 -37.27 -24.57 -2.46
N TYR A 643 -36.40 -24.84 -1.49
CA TYR A 643 -36.26 -24.05 -0.27
C TYR A 643 -35.81 -22.63 -0.59
N LYS A 644 -34.77 -22.46 -1.42
CA LYS A 644 -34.35 -21.13 -1.91
C LYS A 644 -35.52 -20.43 -2.59
N LYS A 645 -36.23 -21.09 -3.52
CA LYS A 645 -37.41 -20.52 -4.20
C LYS A 645 -38.53 -20.09 -3.24
N ASN A 646 -38.79 -20.86 -2.18
CA ASN A 646 -39.82 -20.54 -1.19
C ASN A 646 -39.42 -19.38 -0.27
N LEU A 647 -38.14 -19.27 0.11
CA LEU A 647 -37.63 -18.11 0.85
C LEU A 647 -37.89 -16.79 0.10
N ILE A 648 -37.74 -16.80 -1.23
CA ILE A 648 -38.06 -15.64 -2.10
C ILE A 648 -39.55 -15.30 -2.04
N LYS A 649 -40.40 -16.32 -1.89
CA LYS A 649 -41.86 -16.19 -1.89
C LYS A 649 -42.41 -15.71 -0.54
N TRP A 650 -41.82 -16.16 0.57
CA TRP A 650 -42.33 -15.95 1.94
C TRP A 650 -41.88 -14.65 2.60
N ASN A 651 -40.93 -13.93 2.00
CA ASN A 651 -40.45 -12.68 2.59
C ASN A 651 -41.34 -11.51 2.13
N GLU A 652 -42.42 -11.26 2.87
CA GLU A 652 -43.48 -10.30 2.53
C GLU A 652 -43.02 -8.84 2.55
N SER A 653 -41.94 -8.51 3.27
CA SER A 653 -41.41 -7.15 3.44
C SER A 653 -40.53 -6.65 2.29
N LEU A 654 -40.18 -7.49 1.31
CA LEU A 654 -39.32 -7.10 0.19
C LEU A 654 -40.09 -6.33 -0.88
N ASP A 655 -39.51 -5.22 -1.35
CA ASP A 655 -40.09 -4.42 -2.43
C ASP A 655 -40.04 -5.17 -3.79
N ARG A 656 -40.72 -4.63 -4.81
CA ARG A 656 -40.82 -5.26 -6.14
C ARG A 656 -39.47 -5.39 -6.87
N LYS A 657 -38.49 -4.51 -6.63
CA LYS A 657 -37.13 -4.55 -7.17
C LYS A 657 -36.25 -5.53 -6.39
N GLU A 658 -36.37 -5.62 -5.07
CA GLU A 658 -35.66 -6.58 -4.23
C GLU A 658 -36.11 -8.01 -4.52
N ARG A 659 -37.42 -8.24 -4.67
CA ARG A 659 -37.96 -9.53 -5.15
C ARG A 659 -37.41 -9.90 -6.54
N LYS A 660 -37.13 -8.91 -7.39
CA LYS A 660 -36.56 -9.10 -8.73
C LYS A 660 -35.05 -9.40 -8.71
N ARG A 661 -34.28 -8.74 -7.81
CA ARG A 661 -32.87 -9.09 -7.54
C ARG A 661 -32.76 -10.50 -6.95
N ILE A 662 -33.60 -10.83 -5.99
CA ILE A 662 -33.59 -12.12 -5.30
C ILE A 662 -34.15 -13.25 -6.21
N SER A 663 -35.07 -12.96 -7.14
CA SER A 663 -35.48 -13.93 -8.17
C SER A 663 -34.37 -14.31 -9.15
N ASN A 664 -33.32 -13.49 -9.28
CA ASN A 664 -32.11 -13.87 -10.03
C ASN A 664 -31.20 -14.82 -9.23
N GLY A 665 -31.46 -15.03 -7.93
CA GLY A 665 -30.72 -15.93 -7.04
C GLY A 665 -31.34 -17.32 -6.88
N GLN A 666 -32.12 -17.77 -7.87
CA GLN A 666 -32.69 -19.11 -7.85
C GLN A 666 -31.59 -20.15 -8.11
N ILE A 667 -31.56 -21.20 -7.27
CA ILE A 667 -30.61 -22.30 -7.45
C ILE A 667 -31.18 -23.32 -8.42
N TYR A 668 -30.38 -23.69 -9.40
CA TYR A 668 -30.75 -24.65 -10.43
C TYR A 668 -29.71 -25.76 -10.57
N TYR A 669 -30.19 -26.96 -10.90
CA TYR A 669 -29.33 -28.11 -11.12
C TYR A 669 -29.85 -28.99 -12.25
N SER A 670 -28.93 -29.74 -12.88
CA SER A 670 -29.23 -30.77 -13.88
C SER A 670 -28.64 -32.11 -13.47
N LYS A 671 -29.12 -33.18 -14.12
CA LYS A 671 -28.77 -34.56 -13.82
C LYS A 671 -28.26 -35.24 -15.08
N TYR A 672 -27.19 -36.02 -14.96
CA TYR A 672 -26.60 -36.72 -16.08
C TYR A 672 -26.28 -38.17 -15.76
N LEU A 673 -26.41 -39.03 -16.76
CA LEU A 673 -25.83 -40.36 -16.79
C LEU A 673 -24.48 -40.26 -17.49
N LEU A 674 -23.42 -40.74 -16.83
CA LEU A 674 -22.10 -40.92 -17.41
C LEU A 674 -21.94 -42.39 -17.83
N ASP A 675 -22.07 -42.63 -19.13
CA ASP A 675 -21.90 -43.95 -19.74
C ASP A 675 -20.84 -43.89 -20.84
N ASN A 676 -19.88 -44.82 -20.80
CA ASN A 676 -18.78 -44.91 -21.76
C ASN A 676 -18.08 -43.57 -22.09
N GLY A 677 -17.90 -42.70 -21.08
CA GLY A 677 -17.25 -41.40 -21.24
C GLY A 677 -18.12 -40.28 -21.80
N ASN A 678 -19.42 -40.52 -22.03
CA ASN A 678 -20.39 -39.55 -22.53
C ASN A 678 -21.39 -39.15 -21.44
N LEU A 679 -21.82 -37.88 -21.45
CA LEU A 679 -22.83 -37.35 -20.54
C LEU A 679 -24.19 -37.22 -21.23
N GLU A 680 -25.17 -37.99 -20.77
CA GLU A 680 -26.55 -37.93 -21.22
C GLU A 680 -27.45 -37.27 -20.16
N GLU A 681 -28.17 -36.20 -20.51
CA GLU A 681 -29.04 -35.51 -19.56
C GLU A 681 -30.28 -36.36 -19.19
N ILE A 682 -30.48 -36.57 -17.89
CA ILE A 682 -31.62 -37.29 -17.34
C ILE A 682 -32.79 -36.31 -17.18
N THR A 683 -33.64 -36.21 -18.21
CA THR A 683 -34.75 -35.25 -18.29
C THR A 683 -36.09 -35.79 -17.76
N LYS A 684 -36.27 -37.10 -17.66
CA LYS A 684 -37.50 -37.71 -17.13
C LYS A 684 -37.52 -37.60 -15.60
N LYS A 685 -38.65 -37.18 -15.03
CA LYS A 685 -38.99 -37.56 -13.64
C LYS A 685 -38.88 -39.08 -13.59
N SER A 686 -38.22 -39.64 -12.58
CA SER A 686 -38.23 -41.07 -12.33
C SER A 686 -39.69 -41.53 -12.39
N SER A 687 -40.10 -42.18 -13.47
CA SER A 687 -41.38 -42.87 -13.48
C SER A 687 -41.30 -43.92 -12.38
N ASN A 688 -42.36 -44.04 -11.59
CA ASN A 688 -42.36 -44.98 -10.48
C ASN A 688 -42.04 -46.37 -11.03
N ASP A 689 -41.00 -47.05 -10.55
CA ASP A 689 -40.60 -48.35 -11.11
C ASP A 689 -41.78 -49.33 -11.13
N TYR A 690 -42.64 -49.27 -10.12
CA TYR A 690 -43.91 -50.00 -10.07
C TYR A 690 -44.83 -49.70 -11.27
N GLU A 691 -44.99 -48.43 -11.62
CA GLU A 691 -45.82 -47.97 -12.74
C GLU A 691 -45.24 -48.46 -14.07
N ASN A 692 -43.91 -48.38 -14.26
CA ASN A 692 -43.25 -48.90 -15.46
C ASN A 692 -43.46 -50.41 -15.61
N GLU A 693 -43.27 -51.17 -14.53
CA GLU A 693 -43.46 -52.63 -14.51
C GLU A 693 -44.91 -53.01 -14.80
N LEU A 694 -45.88 -52.29 -14.20
CA LEU A 694 -47.30 -52.51 -14.43
C LEU A 694 -47.70 -52.20 -15.89
N ASN A 695 -47.21 -51.10 -16.47
CA ASN A 695 -47.42 -50.76 -17.88
C ASN A 695 -46.78 -51.79 -18.82
N ALA A 696 -45.60 -52.31 -18.48
CA ALA A 696 -44.95 -53.36 -19.27
C ALA A 696 -45.76 -54.66 -19.28
N ILE A 697 -46.34 -55.06 -18.14
CA ILE A 697 -47.23 -56.23 -18.06
C ILE A 697 -48.50 -56.02 -18.86
N TYR A 698 -49.12 -54.84 -18.75
CA TYR A 698 -50.32 -54.49 -19.51
C TYR A 698 -50.07 -54.50 -21.03
N SER A 699 -48.96 -53.93 -21.46
CA SER A 699 -48.55 -53.93 -22.88
C SER A 699 -48.28 -55.35 -23.36
N TYR A 700 -47.56 -56.17 -22.57
CA TYR A 700 -47.32 -57.57 -22.90
C TYR A 700 -48.62 -58.38 -23.00
N ALA A 701 -49.59 -58.14 -22.11
CA ALA A 701 -50.91 -58.74 -22.16
C ALA A 701 -51.70 -58.33 -23.42
N ASN A 702 -51.36 -57.22 -24.06
CA ASN A 702 -52.03 -56.69 -25.24
C ASN A 702 -51.34 -57.06 -26.56
N ASP A 703 -50.01 -56.97 -26.62
CA ASP A 703 -49.21 -57.01 -27.85
C ASP A 703 -48.49 -58.34 -28.05
N GLU A 704 -48.49 -59.22 -27.03
CA GLU A 704 -47.96 -60.60 -27.12
C GLU A 704 -46.48 -60.64 -27.59
N ASP A 705 -45.66 -59.69 -27.11
CA ASP A 705 -44.24 -59.60 -27.48
C ASP A 705 -43.40 -60.74 -26.86
N LYS A 706 -43.13 -61.75 -27.69
CA LYS A 706 -42.33 -62.94 -27.33
C LYS A 706 -40.93 -62.63 -26.77
N ASN A 707 -40.37 -61.45 -27.03
CA ASN A 707 -39.03 -61.10 -26.52
C ASN A 707 -39.02 -60.91 -24.99
N LEU A 708 -40.19 -60.70 -24.37
CA LEU A 708 -40.32 -60.48 -22.94
C LEU A 708 -40.64 -61.76 -22.14
N ASP A 709 -40.88 -62.90 -22.81
CA ASP A 709 -41.26 -64.18 -22.18
C ASP A 709 -40.30 -64.60 -21.07
N ALA A 710 -39.00 -64.34 -21.25
CA ALA A 710 -37.99 -64.69 -20.26
C ALA A 710 -38.18 -63.94 -18.93
N VAL A 711 -38.55 -62.66 -18.98
CA VAL A 711 -38.52 -61.77 -17.80
C VAL A 711 -39.91 -61.44 -17.24
N ILE A 712 -40.98 -61.72 -18.00
CA ILE A 712 -42.33 -61.22 -17.67
C ILE A 712 -42.90 -61.83 -16.39
N GLY A 713 -42.57 -63.08 -16.07
CA GLY A 713 -43.00 -63.75 -14.83
C GLY A 713 -42.57 -63.01 -13.58
N ASN A 714 -41.29 -62.61 -13.50
CA ASN A 714 -40.75 -61.88 -12.37
C ASN A 714 -41.29 -60.44 -12.30
N ARG A 715 -41.58 -59.80 -13.44
CA ARG A 715 -42.27 -58.50 -13.46
C ARG A 715 -43.67 -58.60 -12.85
N MET A 716 -44.46 -59.59 -13.28
CA MET A 716 -45.79 -59.86 -12.72
C MET A 716 -45.74 -60.12 -11.21
N ARG A 717 -44.78 -60.93 -10.74
CA ARG A 717 -44.59 -61.20 -9.31
C ARG A 717 -44.33 -59.92 -8.51
N ARG A 718 -43.37 -59.08 -8.94
CA ARG A 718 -43.01 -57.83 -8.26
C ARG A 718 -44.19 -56.86 -8.17
N VAL A 719 -45.00 -56.78 -9.23
CA VAL A 719 -46.19 -55.93 -9.27
C VAL A 719 -47.29 -56.46 -8.36
N VAL A 720 -47.55 -57.77 -8.35
CA VAL A 720 -48.53 -58.37 -7.43
C VAL A 720 -48.08 -58.21 -5.98
N GLU A 721 -46.80 -58.43 -5.65
CA GLU A 721 -46.24 -58.22 -4.32
C GLU A 721 -46.38 -56.77 -3.85
N GLY A 722 -46.00 -55.82 -4.71
CA GLY A 722 -46.13 -54.40 -4.41
C GLY A 722 -47.60 -53.99 -4.21
N PHE A 723 -48.49 -54.47 -5.07
CA PHE A 723 -49.92 -54.20 -4.98
C PHE A 723 -50.54 -54.79 -3.72
N SER A 724 -50.28 -56.07 -3.45
CA SER A 724 -50.87 -56.79 -2.32
C SER A 724 -50.40 -56.23 -0.98
N SER A 725 -49.11 -55.92 -0.88
CA SER A 725 -48.53 -55.39 0.35
C SER A 725 -49.03 -53.98 0.63
N PHE A 726 -49.11 -53.13 -0.41
CA PHE A 726 -49.46 -51.72 -0.25
C PHE A 726 -50.97 -51.50 -0.08
N CYS A 727 -51.80 -52.19 -0.86
CA CYS A 727 -53.24 -51.98 -0.85
C CYS A 727 -53.96 -52.78 0.24
N TYR A 728 -53.42 -53.96 0.60
CA TYR A 728 -54.14 -54.93 1.43
C TYR A 728 -53.32 -55.50 2.60
N CYS A 729 -52.04 -55.12 2.73
CA CYS A 729 -51.12 -55.69 3.73
C CYS A 729 -51.02 -57.23 3.68
N LEU A 730 -51.16 -57.80 2.49
CA LEU A 730 -51.07 -59.24 2.22
C LEU A 730 -49.84 -59.55 1.37
N SER A 731 -49.28 -60.74 1.54
CA SER A 731 -48.27 -61.25 0.60
C SER A 731 -48.89 -61.53 -0.78
N SER A 732 -48.04 -61.67 -1.80
CA SER A 732 -48.46 -62.08 -3.15
C SER A 732 -49.15 -63.45 -3.19
N ARG A 733 -49.02 -64.24 -2.13
CA ARG A 733 -49.66 -65.56 -1.98
C ARG A 733 -51.05 -65.45 -1.35
N GLU A 734 -51.15 -64.68 -0.27
CA GLU A 734 -52.39 -64.57 0.50
C GLU A 734 -53.47 -63.82 -0.27
N ILE A 735 -53.09 -62.87 -1.13
CA ILE A 735 -54.07 -62.05 -1.86
C ILE A 735 -55.04 -62.88 -2.74
N PHE A 736 -54.60 -64.03 -3.28
CA PHE A 736 -55.44 -64.88 -4.12
C PHE A 736 -56.28 -65.90 -3.34
N THR A 737 -56.03 -66.06 -2.04
CA THR A 737 -56.72 -67.06 -1.19
C THR A 737 -57.45 -66.45 -0.01
N ASP A 738 -57.26 -65.15 0.25
CA ASP A 738 -57.95 -64.43 1.31
C ASP A 738 -59.46 -64.29 1.00
N PRO A 739 -60.36 -64.81 1.87
CA PRO A 739 -61.80 -64.77 1.62
C PRO A 739 -62.39 -63.36 1.53
N GLN A 740 -61.80 -62.37 2.22
CA GLN A 740 -62.28 -60.98 2.17
C GLN A 740 -61.91 -60.34 0.82
N ILE A 741 -60.71 -60.62 0.31
CA ILE A 741 -60.27 -60.13 -1.00
C ILE A 741 -61.06 -60.80 -2.13
N LEU A 742 -61.26 -62.11 -2.06
CA LEU A 742 -62.02 -62.84 -3.09
C LEU A 742 -63.46 -62.32 -3.20
N ASN A 743 -64.12 -62.01 -2.08
CA ASN A 743 -65.45 -61.42 -2.08
C ASN A 743 -65.53 -60.07 -2.82
N LEU A 744 -64.41 -59.32 -2.91
CA LEU A 744 -64.36 -58.07 -3.69
C LEU A 744 -64.49 -58.29 -5.21
N LEU A 745 -64.29 -59.52 -5.70
CA LEU A 745 -64.45 -59.84 -7.12
C LEU A 745 -65.92 -59.74 -7.58
N GLY A 746 -66.87 -59.93 -6.66
CA GLY A 746 -68.30 -59.79 -6.91
C GLY A 746 -68.91 -60.84 -7.88
N ASP A 747 -68.19 -61.93 -8.14
CA ASP A 747 -68.60 -63.02 -9.04
C ASP A 747 -68.10 -64.37 -8.48
N GLU A 748 -69.04 -65.25 -8.11
CA GLU A 748 -68.77 -66.57 -7.54
C GLU A 748 -67.87 -67.44 -8.45
N ARG A 749 -67.94 -67.25 -9.77
CA ARG A 749 -67.08 -67.95 -10.74
C ARG A 749 -65.63 -67.48 -10.63
N LEU A 750 -65.43 -66.17 -10.47
CA LEU A 750 -64.10 -65.58 -10.29
C LEU A 750 -63.51 -65.97 -8.94
N GLU A 751 -64.31 -65.93 -7.87
CA GLU A 751 -63.90 -66.36 -6.53
C GLU A 751 -63.40 -67.81 -6.54
N LYS A 752 -64.19 -68.72 -7.13
CA LYS A 752 -63.82 -70.12 -7.25
C LYS A 752 -62.57 -70.30 -8.13
N PHE A 753 -62.47 -69.59 -9.25
CA PHE A 753 -61.28 -69.65 -10.09
C PHE A 753 -60.03 -69.19 -9.34
N TYR A 754 -60.01 -67.97 -8.79
CA TYR A 754 -58.83 -67.40 -8.15
C TYR A 754 -58.41 -68.11 -6.87
N SER A 755 -59.36 -68.64 -6.08
CA SER A 755 -59.03 -69.51 -4.93
C SER A 755 -58.25 -70.78 -5.31
N SER A 756 -58.40 -71.23 -6.57
CA SER A 756 -57.69 -72.37 -7.16
C SER A 756 -56.59 -71.98 -8.14
N PHE A 757 -56.42 -70.68 -8.41
CA PHE A 757 -55.47 -70.16 -9.39
C PHE A 757 -54.07 -70.21 -8.80
N ASP A 758 -53.32 -71.26 -9.17
CA ASP A 758 -51.94 -71.40 -8.72
C ASP A 758 -51.00 -70.55 -9.57
N SER A 759 -50.97 -69.25 -9.26
CA SER A 759 -50.09 -68.28 -9.92
C SER A 759 -48.60 -68.60 -9.74
N ARG A 760 -48.23 -69.48 -8.80
CA ARG A 760 -46.83 -69.86 -8.50
C ARG A 760 -46.10 -70.48 -9.69
N LEU A 761 -46.78 -71.33 -10.48
CA LEU A 761 -46.14 -72.02 -11.61
C LEU A 761 -45.58 -71.02 -12.63
N VAL A 762 -46.27 -69.89 -12.84
CA VAL A 762 -45.91 -68.88 -13.83
C VAL A 762 -45.09 -67.73 -13.23
N LEU A 763 -45.44 -67.28 -12.02
CA LEU A 763 -44.80 -66.13 -11.36
C LEU A 763 -43.45 -66.48 -10.71
N ASP A 764 -43.24 -67.73 -10.26
CA ASP A 764 -42.02 -68.16 -9.56
C ASP A 764 -41.00 -68.89 -10.46
N ASN A 765 -41.27 -68.98 -11.77
CA ASN A 765 -40.52 -69.79 -12.73
C ASN A 765 -39.02 -69.44 -12.81
N GLU A 766 -38.64 -68.19 -12.51
CA GLU A 766 -37.22 -67.76 -12.47
C GLU A 766 -36.56 -67.95 -11.09
N SER A 767 -37.31 -67.86 -9.98
CA SER A 767 -36.71 -67.94 -8.63
C SER A 767 -36.20 -69.33 -8.22
N HIS A 768 -36.62 -70.38 -8.93
CA HIS A 768 -36.18 -71.76 -8.69
C HIS A 768 -34.96 -72.20 -9.51
N PHE A 769 -34.35 -71.31 -10.31
CA PHE A 769 -33.13 -71.62 -11.06
C PHE A 769 -31.97 -72.05 -10.14
N VAL A 770 -31.95 -71.57 -8.89
CA VAL A 770 -30.89 -71.88 -7.90
C VAL A 770 -31.11 -73.25 -7.22
N ASN A 771 -32.36 -73.71 -7.05
CA ASN A 771 -32.64 -74.94 -6.30
C ASN A 771 -32.86 -76.19 -7.18
N LYS A 772 -32.97 -76.05 -8.51
CA LYS A 772 -33.19 -77.18 -9.43
C LYS A 772 -31.93 -77.75 -10.08
N VAL A 773 -30.74 -77.21 -9.83
CA VAL A 773 -29.47 -77.80 -10.33
C VAL A 773 -29.09 -79.07 -9.56
N GLN A 774 -29.74 -79.37 -8.42
CA GLN A 774 -29.39 -80.51 -7.57
C GLN A 774 -30.40 -81.68 -7.59
N SER A 775 -31.41 -81.70 -8.45
CA SER A 775 -32.31 -82.87 -8.53
C SER A 775 -32.79 -83.21 -9.94
N ILE A 776 -32.37 -84.41 -10.36
CA ILE A 776 -32.98 -85.33 -11.34
C ILE A 776 -32.61 -85.12 -12.81
N THR A 777 -31.86 -86.12 -13.28
CA THR A 777 -31.82 -86.71 -14.61
C THR A 777 -33.23 -86.94 -15.17
N ASP A 778 -33.64 -86.12 -16.13
CA ASP A 778 -34.43 -86.51 -17.31
C ASP A 778 -34.57 -85.30 -18.23
N SER A 779 -33.97 -85.38 -19.41
CA SER A 779 -33.81 -84.33 -20.40
C SER A 779 -35.08 -84.07 -21.25
N SER A 780 -36.26 -84.06 -20.63
CA SER A 780 -37.55 -83.89 -21.32
C SER A 780 -38.56 -82.96 -20.64
N TRP A 781 -38.16 -82.17 -19.64
CA TRP A 781 -39.05 -81.19 -18.97
C TRP A 781 -38.77 -79.73 -19.35
N MET A 782 -37.99 -79.48 -20.41
CA MET A 782 -37.37 -78.17 -20.69
C MET A 782 -38.19 -77.29 -21.67
N LYS A 783 -39.50 -77.16 -21.44
CA LYS A 783 -40.43 -76.13 -21.97
C LYS A 783 -41.71 -76.16 -21.12
N PHE A 784 -41.72 -75.57 -19.93
CA PHE A 784 -42.84 -75.82 -19.00
C PHE A 784 -44.00 -74.81 -19.04
N ILE A 785 -43.86 -73.64 -19.68
CA ILE A 785 -45.00 -72.71 -19.90
C ILE A 785 -44.87 -72.08 -21.28
N GLY A 786 -45.91 -72.21 -22.11
CA GLY A 786 -45.94 -71.63 -23.46
C GLY A 786 -46.17 -70.12 -23.43
N HIS A 787 -45.75 -69.42 -24.48
CA HIS A 787 -46.00 -67.98 -24.67
C HIS A 787 -47.49 -67.60 -24.43
N GLU A 788 -48.41 -68.39 -25.00
CA GLU A 788 -49.85 -68.19 -24.83
C GLU A 788 -50.30 -68.23 -23.36
N GLU A 789 -49.64 -69.05 -22.55
CA GLU A 789 -49.96 -69.25 -21.14
C GLU A 789 -49.37 -68.15 -20.25
N LEU A 790 -48.21 -67.59 -20.64
CA LEU A 790 -47.66 -66.36 -20.05
C LEU A 790 -48.56 -65.15 -20.34
N VAL A 791 -48.99 -64.96 -21.58
CA VAL A 791 -49.92 -63.91 -21.98
C VAL A 791 -51.26 -64.07 -21.25
N LYS A 792 -51.81 -65.29 -21.20
CA LYS A 792 -53.04 -65.57 -20.45
C LYS A 792 -52.89 -65.23 -18.97
N THR A 793 -51.75 -65.57 -18.36
CA THR A 793 -51.47 -65.25 -16.96
C THR A 793 -51.39 -63.74 -16.73
N ALA A 794 -50.72 -62.99 -17.60
CA ALA A 794 -50.65 -61.53 -17.53
C ALA A 794 -52.05 -60.90 -17.60
N LYS A 795 -52.89 -61.36 -18.53
CA LYS A 795 -54.31 -60.95 -18.64
C LYS A 795 -55.08 -61.22 -17.35
N LEU A 796 -54.93 -62.42 -16.77
CA LEU A 796 -55.61 -62.82 -15.54
C LEU A 796 -55.12 -62.07 -14.29
N VAL A 797 -53.83 -61.74 -14.20
CA VAL A 797 -53.27 -60.93 -13.09
C VAL A 797 -53.79 -59.50 -13.14
N ILE A 798 -53.79 -58.87 -14.31
CA ILE A 798 -54.35 -57.52 -14.48
C ILE A 798 -55.85 -57.51 -14.22
N LEU A 799 -56.59 -58.49 -14.74
CA LEU A 799 -58.03 -58.64 -14.48
C LEU A 799 -58.31 -58.77 -12.98
N PHE A 800 -57.54 -59.58 -12.27
CA PHE A 800 -57.68 -59.76 -10.82
C PHE A 800 -57.52 -58.43 -10.08
N MET A 801 -56.40 -57.73 -10.31
CA MET A 801 -56.11 -56.47 -9.65
C MET A 801 -57.14 -55.39 -9.99
N TYR A 802 -57.62 -55.37 -11.23
CA TYR A 802 -58.68 -54.47 -11.68
C TYR A 802 -60.02 -54.74 -10.98
N LYS A 803 -60.43 -56.02 -10.84
CA LYS A 803 -61.72 -56.36 -10.21
C LYS A 803 -61.76 -55.98 -8.73
N ILE A 804 -60.66 -56.13 -8.00
CA ILE A 804 -60.63 -55.78 -6.57
C ILE A 804 -60.27 -54.32 -6.32
N ASN A 805 -59.61 -53.62 -7.25
CA ASN A 805 -59.29 -52.19 -7.12
C ASN A 805 -59.18 -51.49 -8.50
N PRO A 806 -60.31 -51.11 -9.12
CA PRO A 806 -60.31 -50.55 -10.48
C PRO A 806 -59.56 -49.22 -10.57
N THR A 807 -59.77 -48.34 -9.58
CA THR A 807 -59.13 -47.00 -9.53
C THR A 807 -57.61 -47.07 -9.49
N HIS A 808 -57.03 -48.13 -8.91
CA HIS A 808 -55.59 -48.31 -8.89
C HIS A 808 -55.02 -48.53 -10.30
N LEU A 809 -55.67 -49.36 -11.11
CA LEU A 809 -55.21 -49.68 -12.46
C LEU A 809 -55.41 -48.49 -13.40
N GLU A 810 -56.59 -47.84 -13.33
CA GLU A 810 -56.93 -46.66 -14.13
C GLU A 810 -55.94 -45.50 -13.94
N LYS A 811 -55.37 -45.35 -12.74
CA LYS A 811 -54.40 -44.28 -12.44
C LYS A 811 -52.95 -44.62 -12.75
N ASN A 812 -52.59 -45.90 -12.78
CA ASN A 812 -51.20 -46.34 -12.92
C ASN A 812 -50.88 -46.99 -14.27
N ILE A 813 -51.87 -47.24 -15.13
CA ILE A 813 -51.67 -47.72 -16.50
C ILE A 813 -52.01 -46.60 -17.47
N ASN A 814 -51.08 -46.31 -18.38
CA ASN A 814 -51.29 -45.35 -19.47
C ASN A 814 -52.26 -45.94 -20.49
N GLU A 815 -53.24 -45.14 -20.92
CA GLU A 815 -54.24 -45.55 -21.95
C GLU A 815 -55.01 -46.84 -21.58
N PHE A 816 -55.35 -47.00 -20.30
CA PHE A 816 -56.09 -48.16 -19.81
C PHE A 816 -57.47 -48.33 -20.48
N ASP A 817 -57.67 -49.47 -21.16
CA ASP A 817 -58.95 -49.85 -21.75
C ASP A 817 -59.72 -50.84 -20.85
N GLU A 818 -60.68 -50.29 -20.10
CA GLU A 818 -61.56 -51.05 -19.20
C GLU A 818 -62.36 -52.14 -19.94
N ASN A 819 -62.89 -51.85 -21.12
CA ASN A 819 -63.73 -52.80 -21.87
C ASN A 819 -62.90 -54.01 -22.29
N LYS A 820 -61.66 -53.77 -22.72
CA LYS A 820 -60.72 -54.81 -23.11
C LYS A 820 -60.33 -55.69 -21.91
N VAL A 821 -59.98 -55.09 -20.77
CA VAL A 821 -59.64 -55.88 -19.56
C VAL A 821 -60.85 -56.68 -19.08
N ASN A 822 -62.04 -56.08 -19.03
CA ASN A 822 -63.26 -56.81 -18.65
C ASN A 822 -63.57 -57.98 -19.60
N SER A 823 -63.25 -57.87 -20.90
CA SER A 823 -63.43 -58.97 -21.86
C SER A 823 -62.59 -60.22 -21.55
N TRP A 824 -61.50 -60.06 -20.80
CA TRP A 824 -60.62 -61.18 -20.40
C TRP A 824 -61.28 -62.12 -19.39
N ILE A 825 -62.44 -61.77 -18.81
CA ILE A 825 -63.24 -62.70 -18.01
C ILE A 825 -63.59 -63.97 -18.79
N ASN A 826 -63.73 -63.87 -20.12
CA ASN A 826 -64.01 -64.99 -21.01
C ASN A 826 -62.86 -66.02 -21.09
N LEU A 827 -61.68 -65.71 -20.55
CA LEU A 827 -60.56 -66.66 -20.43
C LEU A 827 -60.77 -67.70 -19.32
N ILE A 828 -61.73 -67.44 -18.43
CA ILE A 828 -62.13 -68.29 -17.31
C ILE A 828 -63.37 -69.06 -17.75
N ASN A 829 -63.15 -70.24 -18.34
CA ASN A 829 -64.22 -71.18 -18.68
C ASN A 829 -64.41 -72.16 -17.52
N TYR A 830 -65.66 -72.28 -17.04
CA TYR A 830 -66.15 -73.44 -16.31
C TYR A 830 -67.16 -74.19 -17.16
#